data_AF-A0AAC8Q6W1-F1
#
_entry.id   AF-A0AAC8Q6W1-F1
#
_cell.length_a   1.000
_cell.length_b   1.000
_cell.length_c   1.000
_cell.angle_alpha   90.00
_cell.angle_beta   90.00
_cell.angle_gamma   90.00
#
_symmetry.space_group_name_H-M   'P 1'
#
loop_
_entity.id
_entity.type
_entity.pdbx_description
1 polymer ?
#
loop_
_entity_poly.entity_id
_entity_poly.type
_entity_poly.pdbx_seq_one_letter_code
_entity_poly.pdbx_strand_id
1 'polypeptide(L)'
;MGLLDPAAVRLLDENAEVRRDAVEAVDTSAAPGRFALRQALLTDEDAEVRVSAARRLGEVRDGRFVPALLETLGDPMPSVRDRAWRALARLGTEALLPRVPRALREEPVWWVRRAAIRAAASVAGSGALALLLEALEDPFWRVRNAAVQALAWLGEADALVRQRVRAAADGSPKGAVRAAAAYLEGVWGGAAPGEPLLPVPGQSQVPAGPLDNEDPAVVTARLERMPASDVPVSELVKWLGDPHEPLRALALRRLRERRDPEALRLALRWLDEPRVPHAADEVRTLLERMDVDEVALASRILDEPPRPGAVGLAAWVAARRAHPGLLERVRPLARHPEPSVRRAALSGLVHDPESRAVVLASLEDSDETVREGVLAAWERRPVAPEALEAHARALVAFAPGARSARERRAVAEAAAFLEDELPLARALEDEEPSIRAVALAALARLGLLSEAELRAASLHEDPWIRAAVLDTESAKAACASDPDLSVRRVAMRLLVSRRQELSAAESRAVALLGAGSPDPWIRARAAGLLQAEGEREELGALLRLSLDTSPMVRAAAASALEACDTLDERLAELLHGPGAERAEDLRVSAYTWLLRRADDAAFTRLCAALRDASEPERVASHLEALTLVFPDEAFAEAPDLERRRPTRAQRTKAGPVRLAPESPVHSSRRLLGRTGLSVSPLVLSGAHGLPVSALAEAHEAGVNAFFWEPRYTELTRFLRSGRTRRDGLVVVAGTYHSGAEAIRRDVKAALRLLRTDQLDVFLLFWVRSRERLDAENFEALESLRAEGRIRAFGFSTHHRELALEALGQHPWPVVMTRHSAAHPGAEAALLPEAVARGTGVLTFTATCYGRLLRLAPGEPPDTLLPSAVDCYRYALSQPGVGACLSAPRNHRELKQNLEVLARPWMMPDVLAAMRAHGERVRAVNQRFNALVRQAPGGTRDTLLALLDEEASGV
;
A
#
# COMPACT_ATOMS: atom_id res chain seq x y z
N MET A 1 26.54 17.30 -16.18
CA MET A 1 26.41 16.15 -15.29
C MET A 1 25.96 16.56 -13.88
N GLY A 2 24.69 16.93 -13.70
CA GLY A 2 24.08 16.69 -12.38
C GLY A 2 24.31 15.23 -12.04
N LEU A 3 24.64 14.91 -10.79
CA LEU A 3 24.65 13.51 -10.40
C LEU A 3 23.23 13.05 -10.53
N LEU A 4 23.04 12.29 -11.59
CA LEU A 4 21.78 11.70 -11.84
C LEU A 4 21.35 10.95 -10.55
N ASP A 5 20.14 11.17 -10.05
CA ASP A 5 19.81 10.86 -8.65
C ASP A 5 19.75 9.34 -8.37
N PRO A 6 20.46 8.74 -7.38
CA PRO A 6 20.59 7.29 -7.08
C PRO A 6 19.36 6.37 -7.04
N ALA A 7 18.17 6.88 -7.30
CA ALA A 7 16.93 6.15 -7.39
C ALA A 7 16.34 6.15 -8.82
N ALA A 8 16.69 7.14 -9.64
CA ALA A 8 16.30 7.21 -11.04
C ALA A 8 17.15 6.31 -12.00
N VAL A 9 17.89 5.29 -11.53
CA VAL A 9 18.18 4.01 -12.24
C VAL A 9 17.58 2.82 -11.51
N ARG A 10 17.50 2.79 -10.17
CA ARG A 10 16.84 1.70 -9.41
C ARG A 10 15.44 1.26 -9.93
N LEU A 11 14.60 2.15 -10.50
CA LEU A 11 13.37 1.81 -11.29
C LEU A 11 13.60 0.99 -12.58
N LEU A 12 14.80 0.52 -12.93
CA LEU A 12 15.01 -0.49 -13.97
C LEU A 12 15.38 -1.87 -13.40
N ASP A 13 15.55 -1.97 -12.08
CA ASP A 13 15.89 -3.22 -11.38
C ASP A 13 14.89 -4.31 -11.71
N GLU A 14 15.35 -5.53 -11.92
CA GLU A 14 14.47 -6.68 -12.15
C GLU A 14 13.61 -6.96 -10.90
N ASN A 15 14.09 -6.58 -9.71
CA ASN A 15 13.35 -6.65 -8.47
C ASN A 15 12.45 -5.42 -8.26
N ALA A 16 11.15 -5.65 -8.35
CA ALA A 16 10.10 -4.67 -8.07
C ALA A 16 10.20 -3.98 -6.68
N GLU A 17 10.72 -4.63 -5.64
CA GLU A 17 10.94 -3.98 -4.33
C GLU A 17 11.97 -2.86 -4.42
N VAL A 18 13.06 -3.10 -5.17
CA VAL A 18 14.08 -2.09 -5.39
C VAL A 18 13.56 -0.99 -6.29
N ARG A 19 12.76 -1.31 -7.32
CA ARG A 19 12.04 -0.30 -8.10
C ARG A 19 11.06 0.53 -7.26
N ARG A 20 10.46 -0.02 -6.19
CA ARG A 20 9.60 0.77 -5.29
C ARG A 20 10.40 1.75 -4.43
N ASP A 21 11.45 1.28 -3.77
CA ASP A 21 12.39 2.14 -3.04
C ASP A 21 12.98 3.22 -3.95
N ALA A 22 13.21 2.86 -5.21
CA ALA A 22 13.64 3.77 -6.25
C ALA A 22 12.67 4.95 -6.38
N VAL A 23 11.37 4.70 -6.56
CA VAL A 23 10.39 5.78 -6.67
C VAL A 23 10.51 6.71 -5.48
N GLU A 24 10.53 6.16 -4.27
CA GLU A 24 10.51 6.93 -3.03
C GLU A 24 11.74 7.83 -2.86
N ALA A 25 12.89 7.43 -3.40
CA ALA A 25 14.14 8.19 -3.28
C ALA A 25 14.45 9.16 -4.45
N VAL A 26 13.75 9.08 -5.59
CA VAL A 26 14.01 9.93 -6.77
C VAL A 26 14.09 11.44 -6.45
N ASP A 27 15.01 12.20 -7.02
CA ASP A 27 15.08 13.64 -6.85
C ASP A 27 14.07 14.33 -7.77
N THR A 28 12.93 14.69 -7.19
CA THR A 28 11.89 15.43 -7.88
C THR A 28 12.16 16.93 -8.01
N SER A 29 13.21 17.48 -7.39
CA SER A 29 13.58 18.90 -7.54
C SER A 29 14.12 19.19 -8.94
N ALA A 30 14.91 18.26 -9.49
CA ALA A 30 15.30 18.24 -10.89
C ALA A 30 14.16 17.71 -11.79
N ALA A 31 13.91 18.39 -12.92
CA ALA A 31 13.05 17.87 -14.00
C ALA A 31 13.31 16.38 -14.32
N PRO A 32 14.57 15.96 -14.45
CA PRO A 32 15.00 14.58 -14.44
C PRO A 32 14.23 13.52 -13.66
N GLY A 33 14.22 13.61 -12.32
CA GLY A 33 13.57 12.59 -11.51
C GLY A 33 12.07 12.54 -11.79
N ARG A 34 11.46 13.67 -12.11
CA ARG A 34 10.03 13.73 -12.49
C ARG A 34 9.76 12.98 -13.79
N PHE A 35 10.64 13.11 -14.77
CA PHE A 35 10.55 12.35 -16.02
C PHE A 35 10.88 10.87 -15.86
N ALA A 36 11.79 10.52 -14.96
CA ALA A 36 12.06 9.13 -14.57
C ALA A 36 10.84 8.49 -13.87
N LEU A 37 10.12 9.26 -13.05
CA LEU A 37 8.85 8.84 -12.44
C LEU A 37 7.72 8.76 -13.48
N ARG A 38 7.64 9.67 -14.46
CA ARG A 38 6.71 9.54 -15.60
C ARG A 38 6.92 8.21 -16.31
N GLN A 39 8.17 7.78 -16.48
CA GLN A 39 8.47 6.54 -17.19
C GLN A 39 8.05 5.32 -16.36
N ALA A 40 8.41 5.29 -15.08
CA ALA A 40 7.97 4.22 -14.17
C ALA A 40 6.45 4.15 -14.05
N LEU A 41 5.76 5.31 -13.96
CA LEU A 41 4.30 5.40 -13.95
C LEU A 41 3.65 4.73 -15.16
N LEU A 42 4.21 4.91 -16.34
CA LEU A 42 3.58 4.50 -17.61
C LEU A 42 4.06 3.13 -18.14
N THR A 43 5.18 2.61 -17.64
CA THR A 43 5.85 1.43 -18.26
C THR A 43 6.32 0.36 -17.28
N ASP A 44 6.25 0.57 -15.95
CA ASP A 44 6.66 -0.46 -15.00
C ASP A 44 5.61 -1.57 -14.86
N GLU A 45 6.03 -2.83 -14.90
CA GLU A 45 5.17 -4.00 -14.70
C GLU A 45 4.55 -4.07 -13.29
N ASP A 46 5.25 -3.59 -12.25
CA ASP A 46 4.81 -3.68 -10.85
C ASP A 46 3.89 -2.51 -10.50
N ALA A 47 2.67 -2.85 -10.07
CA ALA A 47 1.66 -1.85 -9.81
C ALA A 47 1.98 -0.96 -8.60
N GLU A 48 2.71 -1.45 -7.59
CA GLU A 48 3.07 -0.63 -6.44
C GLU A 48 4.25 0.32 -6.74
N VAL A 49 5.08 0.03 -7.76
CA VAL A 49 5.97 1.01 -8.40
C VAL A 49 5.15 2.12 -9.07
N ARG A 50 4.18 1.77 -9.94
CA ARG A 50 3.32 2.75 -10.62
C ARG A 50 2.50 3.61 -9.64
N VAL A 51 1.97 3.00 -8.57
CA VAL A 51 1.34 3.69 -7.42
C VAL A 51 2.29 4.70 -6.79
N SER A 52 3.54 4.31 -6.55
CA SER A 52 4.49 5.21 -5.90
C SER A 52 4.85 6.37 -6.86
N ALA A 53 4.96 6.08 -8.16
CA ALA A 53 5.31 7.07 -9.18
C ALA A 53 4.20 8.12 -9.37
N ALA A 54 2.94 7.67 -9.45
CA ALA A 54 1.77 8.54 -9.52
C ALA A 54 1.75 9.52 -8.33
N ARG A 55 1.99 9.02 -7.11
CA ARG A 55 2.01 9.82 -5.89
C ARG A 55 3.01 10.96 -6.00
N ARG A 56 4.24 10.63 -6.38
CA ARG A 56 5.35 11.57 -6.38
C ARG A 56 5.23 12.63 -7.45
N LEU A 57 4.75 12.28 -8.64
CA LEU A 57 4.42 13.26 -9.68
C LEU A 57 3.37 14.27 -9.21
N GLY A 58 2.33 13.79 -8.52
CA GLY A 58 1.36 14.65 -7.85
C GLY A 58 1.92 15.51 -6.72
N GLU A 59 2.95 15.05 -6.02
CA GLU A 59 3.61 15.81 -4.95
C GLU A 59 4.56 16.89 -5.48
N VAL A 60 5.15 16.74 -6.67
CA VAL A 60 5.93 17.83 -7.26
C VAL A 60 5.06 18.98 -7.75
N ARG A 61 3.80 18.69 -8.10
CA ARG A 61 2.85 19.67 -8.66
C ARG A 61 3.32 20.31 -9.98
N ASP A 62 4.16 19.60 -10.75
CA ASP A 62 4.61 20.02 -12.09
C ASP A 62 3.56 19.61 -13.14
N GLY A 63 2.91 20.62 -13.74
CA GLY A 63 1.78 20.45 -14.66
C GLY A 63 2.08 19.61 -15.91
N ARG A 64 3.36 19.45 -16.29
CA ARG A 64 3.80 18.63 -17.43
C ARG A 64 3.49 17.15 -17.28
N PHE A 65 3.15 16.67 -16.08
CA PHE A 65 2.81 15.27 -15.82
C PHE A 65 1.32 14.99 -15.77
N VAL A 66 0.47 16.00 -15.99
CA VAL A 66 -0.98 15.85 -16.06
C VAL A 66 -1.40 14.82 -17.12
N PRO A 67 -0.88 14.84 -18.37
CA PRO A 67 -1.35 13.90 -19.39
C PRO A 67 -1.00 12.44 -19.08
N ALA A 68 0.20 12.18 -18.55
CA ALA A 68 0.60 10.85 -18.07
C ALA A 68 -0.27 10.34 -16.90
N LEU A 69 -0.64 11.22 -15.98
CA LEU A 69 -1.51 10.87 -14.86
C LEU A 69 -2.98 10.69 -15.28
N LEU A 70 -3.44 11.37 -16.33
CA LEU A 70 -4.74 11.13 -16.96
C LEU A 70 -4.77 9.78 -17.68
N GLU A 71 -3.73 9.44 -18.44
CA GLU A 71 -3.55 8.11 -19.05
C GLU A 71 -3.62 7.00 -17.98
N THR A 72 -2.96 7.22 -16.84
CA THR A 72 -2.95 6.31 -15.69
C THR A 72 -4.34 6.09 -15.04
N LEU A 73 -5.33 6.97 -15.29
CA LEU A 73 -6.70 6.72 -14.81
C LEU A 73 -7.32 5.44 -15.40
N GLY A 74 -6.76 4.90 -16.48
CA GLY A 74 -7.14 3.61 -17.05
C GLY A 74 -6.20 2.43 -16.72
N ASP A 75 -5.30 2.56 -15.72
CA ASP A 75 -4.39 1.48 -15.30
C ASP A 75 -5.17 0.23 -14.87
N PRO A 76 -4.71 -1.01 -15.18
CA PRO A 76 -5.39 -2.23 -14.73
C PRO A 76 -5.55 -2.35 -13.20
N MET A 77 -4.61 -1.83 -12.39
CA MET A 77 -4.62 -1.98 -10.93
C MET A 77 -5.37 -0.81 -10.23
N PRO A 78 -6.38 -1.10 -9.38
CA PRO A 78 -7.14 -0.05 -8.69
C PRO A 78 -6.32 0.83 -7.73
N SER A 79 -5.22 0.33 -7.13
CA SER A 79 -4.35 1.16 -6.28
C SER A 79 -3.66 2.27 -7.09
N VAL A 80 -3.26 1.97 -8.33
CA VAL A 80 -2.64 2.94 -9.26
C VAL A 80 -3.67 4.01 -9.64
N ARG A 81 -4.89 3.60 -10.03
CA ARG A 81 -5.98 4.53 -10.37
C ARG A 81 -6.38 5.47 -9.21
N ASP A 82 -6.52 4.95 -7.98
CA ASP A 82 -6.74 5.79 -6.78
C ASP A 82 -5.65 6.85 -6.62
N ARG A 83 -4.39 6.47 -6.88
CA ARG A 83 -3.27 7.39 -6.72
C ARG A 83 -3.19 8.43 -7.82
N ALA A 84 -3.46 8.05 -9.07
CA ALA A 84 -3.50 8.97 -10.21
C ALA A 84 -4.57 10.07 -9.99
N TRP A 85 -5.78 9.71 -9.55
CA TRP A 85 -6.80 10.69 -9.15
C TRP A 85 -6.31 11.68 -8.08
N ARG A 86 -5.63 11.18 -7.04
CA ARG A 86 -5.08 12.02 -5.97
C ARG A 86 -3.89 12.87 -6.43
N ALA A 87 -3.14 12.42 -7.43
CA ALA A 87 -2.03 13.15 -8.00
C ALA A 87 -2.51 14.32 -8.87
N LEU A 88 -3.50 14.07 -9.74
CA LEU A 88 -4.19 15.10 -10.52
C LEU A 88 -4.87 16.14 -9.61
N ALA A 89 -5.48 15.70 -8.50
CA ALA A 89 -6.03 16.61 -7.50
C ALA A 89 -4.97 17.54 -6.88
N ARG A 90 -3.78 17.01 -6.53
CA ARG A 90 -2.66 17.81 -6.00
C ARG A 90 -2.07 18.78 -7.03
N LEU A 91 -2.07 18.38 -8.30
CA LEU A 91 -1.71 19.25 -9.44
C LEU A 91 -2.73 20.37 -9.67
N GLY A 92 -3.96 20.27 -9.11
CA GLY A 92 -4.99 21.29 -9.28
C GLY A 92 -5.59 21.33 -10.68
N THR A 93 -5.47 20.26 -11.47
CA THR A 93 -5.76 20.30 -12.91
C THR A 93 -7.21 19.99 -13.25
N GLU A 94 -7.93 20.96 -13.82
CA GLU A 94 -9.31 20.78 -14.30
C GLU A 94 -9.44 19.74 -15.43
N ALA A 95 -8.33 19.35 -16.07
CA ALA A 95 -8.30 18.29 -17.08
C ALA A 95 -8.77 16.91 -16.55
N LEU A 96 -8.83 16.72 -15.22
CA LEU A 96 -9.42 15.51 -14.62
C LEU A 96 -10.96 15.48 -14.66
N LEU A 97 -11.62 16.65 -14.73
CA LEU A 97 -13.07 16.76 -14.54
C LEU A 97 -13.91 16.01 -15.57
N PRO A 98 -13.58 16.02 -16.89
CA PRO A 98 -14.30 15.22 -17.88
C PRO A 98 -14.27 13.72 -17.62
N ARG A 99 -13.28 13.23 -16.84
CA ARG A 99 -13.11 11.80 -16.54
C ARG A 99 -13.92 11.33 -15.33
N VAL A 100 -14.40 12.26 -14.50
CA VAL A 100 -15.11 11.97 -13.24
C VAL A 100 -16.49 11.33 -13.43
N PRO A 101 -17.39 11.80 -14.33
CA PRO A 101 -18.72 11.19 -14.49
C PRO A 101 -18.61 9.74 -14.98
N ARG A 102 -17.64 9.45 -15.85
CA ARG A 102 -17.27 8.07 -16.17
C ARG A 102 -16.89 7.31 -14.91
N ALA A 103 -15.89 7.78 -14.16
CA ALA A 103 -15.42 7.05 -12.98
C ALA A 103 -16.56 6.75 -12.01
N LEU A 104 -17.48 7.69 -11.80
CA LEU A 104 -18.65 7.47 -10.94
C LEU A 104 -19.54 6.28 -11.32
N ARG A 105 -19.73 6.08 -12.63
CA ARG A 105 -20.63 5.06 -13.19
C ARG A 105 -19.91 3.75 -13.47
N GLU A 106 -18.64 3.82 -13.84
CA GLU A 106 -17.93 2.75 -14.52
C GLU A 106 -16.75 2.13 -13.76
N GLU A 107 -16.20 2.81 -12.74
CA GLU A 107 -15.04 2.33 -11.99
C GLU A 107 -15.48 1.23 -11.01
N PRO A 108 -14.98 -0.02 -11.11
CA PRO A 108 -15.37 -1.14 -10.25
C PRO A 108 -15.03 -1.01 -8.77
N VAL A 109 -14.22 -0.02 -8.36
CA VAL A 109 -13.64 0.03 -7.01
C VAL A 109 -13.96 1.32 -6.24
N TRP A 110 -14.63 1.18 -5.09
CA TRP A 110 -15.16 2.31 -4.32
C TRP A 110 -14.12 3.30 -3.81
N TRP A 111 -12.92 2.85 -3.44
CA TRP A 111 -11.89 3.79 -2.99
C TRP A 111 -11.37 4.64 -4.14
N VAL A 112 -11.40 4.13 -5.38
CA VAL A 112 -11.05 4.87 -6.61
C VAL A 112 -12.15 5.88 -6.96
N ARG A 113 -13.43 5.52 -6.94
CA ARG A 113 -14.53 6.52 -7.11
C ARG A 113 -14.51 7.60 -6.06
N ARG A 114 -14.23 7.25 -4.80
CA ARG A 114 -13.99 8.20 -3.73
C ARG A 114 -12.80 9.11 -4.00
N ALA A 115 -11.73 8.60 -4.62
CA ALA A 115 -10.59 9.41 -5.04
C ALA A 115 -10.98 10.37 -6.18
N ALA A 116 -11.71 9.88 -7.20
CA ALA A 116 -12.23 10.68 -8.30
C ALA A 116 -13.12 11.83 -7.84
N ILE A 117 -14.05 11.56 -6.91
CA ILE A 117 -14.93 12.58 -6.33
C ILE A 117 -14.18 13.61 -5.50
N ARG A 118 -13.22 13.18 -4.69
CA ARG A 118 -12.38 14.09 -3.92
C ARG A 118 -11.48 14.92 -4.84
N ALA A 119 -11.01 14.35 -5.95
CA ALA A 119 -10.25 15.08 -6.96
C ALA A 119 -11.11 16.12 -7.68
N ALA A 120 -12.31 15.76 -8.12
CA ALA A 120 -13.28 16.65 -8.75
C ALA A 120 -13.61 17.85 -7.87
N ALA A 121 -13.97 17.58 -6.61
CA ALA A 121 -14.26 18.61 -5.62
C ALA A 121 -13.06 19.54 -5.40
N SER A 122 -11.88 18.96 -5.17
CA SER A 122 -10.63 19.68 -4.89
C SER A 122 -10.13 20.57 -6.04
N VAL A 123 -10.71 20.45 -7.24
CA VAL A 123 -10.24 21.08 -8.46
C VAL A 123 -11.27 22.05 -9.04
N ALA A 124 -12.50 21.62 -9.27
CA ALA A 124 -13.53 22.49 -9.88
C ALA A 124 -14.26 23.40 -8.89
N GLY A 125 -14.09 23.17 -7.58
CA GLY A 125 -14.99 23.73 -6.57
C GLY A 125 -16.46 23.45 -6.93
N SER A 126 -17.30 24.49 -6.90
CA SER A 126 -18.72 24.43 -7.30
C SER A 126 -18.95 23.90 -8.72
N GLY A 127 -17.96 23.98 -9.62
CA GLY A 127 -18.05 23.38 -10.96
C GLY A 127 -18.27 21.87 -10.96
N ALA A 128 -17.88 21.17 -9.88
CA ALA A 128 -18.13 19.73 -9.74
C ALA A 128 -19.57 19.40 -9.29
N LEU A 129 -20.39 20.36 -8.87
CA LEU A 129 -21.68 20.16 -8.19
C LEU A 129 -22.55 19.01 -8.74
N ALA A 130 -22.73 18.91 -10.06
CA ALA A 130 -23.52 17.84 -10.68
C ALA A 130 -22.95 16.44 -10.40
N LEU A 131 -21.62 16.29 -10.49
CA LEU A 131 -20.89 15.03 -10.20
C LEU A 131 -21.02 14.64 -8.73
N LEU A 132 -21.04 15.64 -7.85
CA LEU A 132 -21.09 15.44 -6.41
C LEU A 132 -22.51 15.08 -5.94
N LEU A 133 -23.53 15.65 -6.57
CA LEU A 133 -24.93 15.23 -6.42
C LEU A 133 -25.13 13.78 -6.90
N GLU A 134 -24.62 13.43 -8.08
CA GLU A 134 -24.67 12.06 -8.61
C GLU A 134 -24.02 11.06 -7.63
N ALA A 135 -22.92 11.44 -7.00
CA ALA A 135 -22.19 10.60 -6.06
C ALA A 135 -22.84 10.43 -4.68
N LEU A 136 -23.89 11.20 -4.36
CA LEU A 136 -24.75 10.90 -3.21
C LEU A 136 -25.53 9.58 -3.41
N GLU A 137 -25.72 9.15 -4.66
CA GLU A 137 -26.42 7.92 -5.02
C GLU A 137 -25.51 6.69 -5.13
N ASP A 138 -24.29 6.71 -4.59
CA ASP A 138 -23.39 5.55 -4.54
C ASP A 138 -23.74 4.63 -3.34
N PRO A 139 -24.36 3.43 -3.48
CA PRO A 139 -24.45 2.40 -2.44
C PRO A 139 -23.23 2.16 -1.52
N PHE A 140 -21.98 2.52 -1.86
CA PHE A 140 -20.95 2.55 -0.84
C PHE A 140 -21.00 3.83 -0.02
N TRP A 141 -21.30 3.64 1.26
CA TRP A 141 -21.39 4.74 2.21
C TRP A 141 -20.12 5.59 2.30
N ARG A 142 -18.91 5.05 1.97
CA ARG A 142 -17.68 5.87 1.95
C ARG A 142 -17.53 6.77 0.72
N VAL A 143 -18.20 6.47 -0.40
CA VAL A 143 -18.25 7.38 -1.56
C VAL A 143 -19.38 8.39 -1.38
N ARG A 144 -20.55 7.99 -0.86
CA ARG A 144 -21.56 8.98 -0.40
C ARG A 144 -20.96 9.91 0.63
N ASN A 145 -20.27 9.38 1.64
CA ASN A 145 -19.52 10.18 2.58
C ASN A 145 -18.49 11.05 1.85
N ALA A 146 -17.80 10.58 0.80
CA ALA A 146 -16.89 11.43 0.01
C ALA A 146 -17.59 12.54 -0.79
N ALA A 147 -18.87 12.34 -1.17
CA ALA A 147 -19.69 13.25 -1.97
C ALA A 147 -20.49 14.25 -1.12
N VAL A 148 -21.03 13.81 0.01
CA VAL A 148 -21.36 14.68 1.15
C VAL A 148 -20.10 15.42 1.59
N GLN A 149 -18.93 14.76 1.60
CA GLN A 149 -17.60 15.38 1.73
C GLN A 149 -17.07 16.07 0.47
N ALA A 150 -17.93 16.36 -0.51
CA ALA A 150 -17.64 17.21 -1.65
C ALA A 150 -18.63 18.40 -1.78
N LEU A 151 -19.94 18.19 -1.65
CA LEU A 151 -21.02 19.21 -1.69
C LEU A 151 -20.93 20.31 -0.62
N ALA A 152 -21.29 20.03 0.62
CA ALA A 152 -21.11 20.85 1.83
C ALA A 152 -20.12 22.04 1.80
N TRP A 153 -18.81 21.83 1.69
CA TRP A 153 -17.76 22.88 1.57
C TRP A 153 -17.99 23.89 0.45
N LEU A 154 -18.56 23.41 -0.66
CA LEU A 154 -18.96 24.25 -1.77
C LEU A 154 -20.26 24.97 -1.42
N GLY A 155 -21.20 24.25 -0.79
CA GLY A 155 -22.45 24.79 -0.28
C GLY A 155 -22.32 25.75 0.91
N GLU A 156 -21.18 25.86 1.58
CA GLU A 156 -20.92 26.93 2.55
C GLU A 156 -20.73 28.27 1.84
N ALA A 157 -19.84 28.30 0.85
CA ALA A 157 -19.53 29.50 0.07
C ALA A 157 -20.59 29.82 -1.01
N ASP A 158 -21.33 28.82 -1.50
CA ASP A 158 -22.17 28.92 -2.69
C ASP A 158 -23.66 28.61 -2.40
N ALA A 159 -24.49 29.66 -2.42
CA ALA A 159 -25.94 29.53 -2.23
C ALA A 159 -26.64 28.74 -3.34
N LEU A 160 -26.09 28.72 -4.57
CA LEU A 160 -26.64 27.94 -5.69
C LEU A 160 -26.36 26.45 -5.51
N VAL A 161 -25.22 26.07 -4.90
CA VAL A 161 -24.97 24.69 -4.47
C VAL A 161 -26.05 24.26 -3.48
N ARG A 162 -26.31 25.05 -2.41
CA ARG A 162 -27.36 24.73 -1.42
C ARG A 162 -28.73 24.55 -2.08
N GLN A 163 -29.15 25.52 -2.92
CA GLN A 163 -30.42 25.46 -3.65
C GLN A 163 -30.55 24.18 -4.50
N ARG A 164 -29.46 23.78 -5.17
CA ARG A 164 -29.45 22.56 -6.01
C ARG A 164 -29.42 21.27 -5.21
N VAL A 165 -28.81 21.25 -4.02
CA VAL A 165 -28.92 20.11 -3.10
C VAL A 165 -30.35 19.94 -2.59
N ARG A 166 -31.05 21.02 -2.22
CA ARG A 166 -32.49 20.98 -1.86
C ARG A 166 -33.34 20.42 -3.00
N ALA A 167 -33.23 21.00 -4.19
CA ALA A 167 -33.98 20.56 -5.37
C ALA A 167 -33.71 19.08 -5.73
N ALA A 168 -32.47 18.60 -5.55
CA ALA A 168 -32.13 17.19 -5.75
C ALA A 168 -32.73 16.25 -4.67
N ALA A 169 -32.96 16.74 -3.45
CA ALA A 169 -33.63 16.01 -2.40
C ALA A 169 -35.13 15.85 -2.68
N ASP A 170 -35.79 16.96 -3.00
CA ASP A 170 -37.24 17.03 -3.25
C ASP A 170 -37.64 16.17 -4.47
N GLY A 171 -36.75 16.10 -5.48
CA GLY A 171 -36.94 15.27 -6.68
C GLY A 171 -36.50 13.81 -6.56
N SER A 172 -35.76 13.40 -5.52
CA SER A 172 -35.20 12.03 -5.46
C SER A 172 -36.11 11.04 -4.73
N PRO A 173 -36.51 9.92 -5.36
CA PRO A 173 -37.25 8.84 -4.70
C PRO A 173 -36.38 8.05 -3.70
N LYS A 174 -35.05 8.17 -3.74
CA LYS A 174 -34.11 7.38 -2.92
C LYS A 174 -33.83 8.05 -1.57
N GLY A 175 -33.92 7.27 -0.49
CA GLY A 175 -33.66 7.75 0.88
C GLY A 175 -32.23 8.27 1.11
N ALA A 176 -31.24 7.81 0.34
CA ALA A 176 -29.84 8.21 0.51
C ALA A 176 -29.56 9.68 0.12
N VAL A 177 -30.21 10.21 -0.92
CA VAL A 177 -30.07 11.63 -1.33
C VAL A 177 -30.86 12.53 -0.41
N ARG A 178 -32.10 12.15 -0.07
CA ARG A 178 -32.89 12.90 0.91
C ARG A 178 -32.21 12.97 2.27
N ALA A 179 -31.58 11.87 2.70
CA ALA A 179 -30.74 11.88 3.88
C ALA A 179 -29.52 12.78 3.68
N ALA A 180 -28.69 12.55 2.65
CA ALA A 180 -27.51 13.38 2.39
C ALA A 180 -27.83 14.88 2.33
N ALA A 181 -28.90 15.28 1.66
CA ALA A 181 -29.36 16.65 1.60
C ALA A 181 -29.89 17.16 2.94
N ALA A 182 -30.77 16.43 3.62
CA ALA A 182 -31.29 16.87 4.92
C ALA A 182 -30.18 16.94 5.99
N TYR A 183 -29.14 16.11 5.86
CA TYR A 183 -27.87 16.26 6.56
C TYR A 183 -27.20 17.59 6.22
N LEU A 184 -26.94 17.86 4.94
CA LEU A 184 -26.28 19.09 4.50
C LEU A 184 -27.06 20.33 5.00
N GLU A 185 -28.39 20.32 4.91
CA GLU A 185 -29.28 21.34 5.48
C GLU A 185 -29.17 21.52 7.01
N GLY A 186 -29.11 20.41 7.75
CA GLY A 186 -28.92 20.42 9.21
C GLY A 186 -27.57 21.01 9.65
N VAL A 187 -26.67 21.27 8.71
CA VAL A 187 -25.39 21.92 8.96
C VAL A 187 -25.40 23.35 8.49
N TRP A 188 -25.78 23.60 7.24
CA TRP A 188 -25.88 24.96 6.70
C TRP A 188 -26.83 25.85 7.56
N GLY A 189 -27.61 25.26 8.49
CA GLY A 189 -28.45 25.96 9.47
C GLY A 189 -28.08 25.91 10.99
N GLY A 190 -27.07 25.16 11.45
CA GLY A 190 -26.45 25.21 12.81
C GLY A 190 -27.30 25.14 14.11
N ALA A 191 -27.16 24.07 14.93
CA ALA A 191 -27.65 23.97 16.33
C ALA A 191 -26.87 22.94 17.19
N ALA A 192 -27.11 22.82 18.51
CA ALA A 192 -26.32 22.02 19.50
C ALA A 192 -27.15 20.96 20.31
N PRO A 193 -26.56 20.01 21.09
CA PRO A 193 -27.15 18.68 21.38
C PRO A 193 -27.82 18.44 22.77
N GLY A 194 -28.70 17.42 22.85
CA GLY A 194 -29.29 16.87 24.10
C GLY A 194 -29.95 15.48 23.93
N GLU A 195 -29.93 14.65 24.98
CA GLU A 195 -30.29 13.20 25.06
C GLU A 195 -31.61 12.95 25.85
N PRO A 196 -32.09 11.71 26.13
CA PRO A 196 -31.98 10.40 25.46
C PRO A 196 -33.34 9.63 25.34
N LEU A 197 -33.36 8.42 24.76
CA LEU A 197 -34.37 7.39 25.06
C LEU A 197 -33.77 5.97 25.15
N LEU A 198 -33.82 5.39 26.36
CA LEU A 198 -33.64 3.97 26.67
C LEU A 198 -34.77 3.51 27.60
N PRO A 199 -35.22 2.25 27.50
CA PRO A 199 -35.83 1.54 28.63
C PRO A 199 -34.79 0.71 29.43
N VAL A 200 -35.13 0.43 30.68
CA VAL A 200 -34.30 -0.24 31.71
C VAL A 200 -34.79 -1.71 31.90
N PRO A 201 -33.94 -2.68 32.30
CA PRO A 201 -34.18 -4.10 31.98
C PRO A 201 -34.97 -4.89 33.02
N GLY A 202 -35.47 -6.07 32.60
CA GLY A 202 -36.06 -7.06 33.48
C GLY A 202 -36.13 -8.46 32.86
N GLN A 203 -35.57 -9.44 33.58
CA GLN A 203 -35.59 -10.89 33.36
C GLN A 203 -34.71 -11.48 32.24
N SER A 204 -33.95 -12.51 32.64
CA SER A 204 -32.99 -13.24 31.83
C SER A 204 -33.64 -14.42 31.11
N GLN A 205 -33.50 -14.43 29.78
CA GLN A 205 -33.52 -15.56 28.86
C GLN A 205 -33.17 -14.95 27.50
N VAL A 206 -32.13 -15.41 26.81
CA VAL A 206 -31.81 -14.90 25.44
C VAL A 206 -32.71 -15.63 24.45
N PRO A 207 -33.79 -15.01 23.90
CA PRO A 207 -34.68 -15.67 22.96
C PRO A 207 -34.22 -15.39 21.53
N ALA A 208 -34.96 -15.88 20.54
CA ALA A 208 -34.77 -15.51 19.14
C ALA A 208 -35.08 -14.01 18.92
N GLY A 209 -34.07 -13.16 19.11
CA GLY A 209 -34.14 -11.74 18.76
C GLY A 209 -34.04 -11.51 17.25
N PRO A 210 -34.53 -10.37 16.73
CA PRO A 210 -34.42 -10.04 15.31
C PRO A 210 -32.96 -9.99 14.85
N LEU A 211 -32.75 -10.21 13.55
CA LEU A 211 -31.43 -10.11 12.90
C LEU A 211 -30.97 -8.66 12.68
N ASP A 212 -31.78 -7.68 13.07
CA ASP A 212 -31.43 -6.27 13.14
C ASP A 212 -30.69 -5.99 14.46
N ASN A 213 -29.36 -5.88 14.38
CA ASN A 213 -28.49 -5.62 15.53
C ASN A 213 -27.23 -4.86 15.09
N GLU A 214 -26.76 -3.93 15.92
CA GLU A 214 -25.55 -3.14 15.62
C GLU A 214 -24.24 -3.94 15.66
N ASP A 215 -24.21 -5.07 16.38
CA ASP A 215 -23.04 -5.94 16.51
C ASP A 215 -23.17 -7.15 15.55
N PRO A 216 -22.42 -7.16 14.43
CA PRO A 216 -22.54 -8.22 13.41
C PRO A 216 -22.12 -9.60 13.94
N ALA A 217 -21.40 -9.66 15.06
CA ALA A 217 -21.07 -10.92 15.71
C ALA A 217 -22.29 -11.57 16.37
N VAL A 218 -23.21 -10.76 16.90
CA VAL A 218 -24.49 -11.21 17.44
C VAL A 218 -25.42 -11.64 16.31
N VAL A 219 -25.48 -10.89 15.21
CA VAL A 219 -26.21 -11.28 13.99
C VAL A 219 -25.72 -12.64 13.47
N THR A 220 -24.40 -12.84 13.40
CA THR A 220 -23.78 -14.10 12.98
C THR A 220 -24.20 -15.25 13.88
N ALA A 221 -24.11 -15.10 15.21
CA ALA A 221 -24.49 -16.16 16.16
C ALA A 221 -25.99 -16.51 16.11
N ARG A 222 -26.87 -15.50 15.92
CA ARG A 222 -28.31 -15.73 15.67
C ARG A 222 -28.51 -16.51 14.36
N LEU A 223 -27.83 -16.12 13.29
CA LEU A 223 -27.91 -16.74 11.96
C LEU A 223 -27.32 -18.17 11.90
N GLU A 224 -26.37 -18.52 12.78
CA GLU A 224 -25.90 -19.91 12.92
C GLU A 224 -26.96 -20.80 13.59
N ARG A 225 -27.65 -20.28 14.63
CA ARG A 225 -28.70 -20.99 15.39
C ARG A 225 -30.04 -21.12 14.62
N MET A 226 -30.31 -20.25 13.64
CA MET A 226 -31.53 -20.33 12.82
C MET A 226 -31.48 -21.47 11.77
N PRO A 227 -32.61 -22.15 11.48
CA PRO A 227 -32.71 -23.11 10.39
C PRO A 227 -32.38 -22.48 9.03
N ALA A 228 -31.78 -23.28 8.15
CA ALA A 228 -31.37 -22.83 6.82
C ALA A 228 -32.54 -22.47 5.90
N SER A 229 -33.80 -22.74 6.26
CA SER A 229 -35.02 -22.36 5.54
C SER A 229 -35.52 -20.95 5.85
N ASP A 230 -35.32 -20.48 7.08
CA ASP A 230 -36.20 -19.45 7.69
C ASP A 230 -35.76 -18.01 7.39
N VAL A 231 -34.62 -17.86 6.71
CA VAL A 231 -34.02 -16.57 6.38
C VAL A 231 -34.25 -16.25 4.90
N PRO A 232 -34.79 -15.08 4.51
CA PRO A 232 -34.96 -14.74 3.10
C PRO A 232 -33.64 -14.77 2.32
N VAL A 233 -33.67 -15.26 1.07
CA VAL A 233 -32.50 -15.26 0.17
C VAL A 233 -31.99 -13.84 -0.08
N SER A 234 -32.88 -12.86 -0.12
CA SER A 234 -32.55 -11.43 -0.22
C SER A 234 -31.70 -10.91 0.95
N GLU A 235 -31.97 -11.33 2.18
CA GLU A 235 -31.17 -10.95 3.36
C GLU A 235 -29.81 -11.65 3.36
N LEU A 236 -29.75 -12.92 2.94
CA LEU A 236 -28.48 -13.63 2.74
C LEU A 236 -27.61 -12.95 1.67
N VAL A 237 -28.19 -12.56 0.53
CA VAL A 237 -27.47 -11.84 -0.54
C VAL A 237 -27.02 -10.46 -0.09
N LYS A 238 -27.81 -9.75 0.74
CA LYS A 238 -27.44 -8.46 1.35
C LYS A 238 -26.19 -8.57 2.24
N TRP A 239 -26.06 -9.63 3.02
CA TRP A 239 -24.88 -9.83 3.88
C TRP A 239 -23.60 -10.21 3.13
N LEU A 240 -23.66 -10.62 1.85
CA LEU A 240 -22.44 -10.80 1.04
C LEU A 240 -21.61 -9.51 0.92
N GLY A 241 -22.18 -8.34 1.24
CA GLY A 241 -21.47 -7.07 1.27
C GLY A 241 -21.12 -6.50 2.65
N ASP A 242 -21.29 -7.25 3.74
CA ASP A 242 -20.94 -6.79 5.08
C ASP A 242 -19.42 -6.82 5.34
N PRO A 243 -18.80 -5.81 5.98
CA PRO A 243 -17.38 -5.87 6.32
C PRO A 243 -17.00 -7.04 7.27
N HIS A 244 -17.92 -7.57 8.06
CA HIS A 244 -17.71 -8.67 8.99
C HIS A 244 -17.61 -10.02 8.26
N GLU A 245 -16.38 -10.50 8.09
CA GLU A 245 -16.05 -11.72 7.35
C GLU A 245 -16.81 -12.98 7.80
N PRO A 246 -17.02 -13.27 9.11
CA PRO A 246 -17.86 -14.39 9.54
C PRO A 246 -19.28 -14.37 8.99
N LEU A 247 -19.91 -13.19 8.94
CA LEU A 247 -21.29 -13.02 8.48
C LEU A 247 -21.38 -13.26 6.97
N ARG A 248 -20.42 -12.74 6.18
CA ARG A 248 -20.30 -13.04 4.75
C ARG A 248 -20.12 -14.53 4.49
N ALA A 249 -19.16 -15.15 5.16
CA ALA A 249 -18.82 -16.57 4.95
C ALA A 249 -20.00 -17.50 5.32
N LEU A 250 -20.74 -17.16 6.38
CA LEU A 250 -21.98 -17.83 6.75
C LEU A 250 -23.08 -17.63 5.68
N ALA A 251 -23.30 -16.39 5.23
CA ALA A 251 -24.29 -16.09 4.21
C ALA A 251 -24.00 -16.83 2.88
N LEU A 252 -22.76 -16.76 2.39
CA LEU A 252 -22.29 -17.49 1.20
C LEU A 252 -22.51 -19.00 1.34
N ARG A 253 -22.20 -19.57 2.51
CA ARG A 253 -22.40 -21.01 2.78
C ARG A 253 -23.88 -21.40 2.68
N ARG A 254 -24.78 -20.66 3.33
CA ARG A 254 -26.23 -20.92 3.29
C ARG A 254 -26.81 -20.77 1.88
N LEU A 255 -26.35 -19.77 1.11
CA LEU A 255 -26.78 -19.60 -0.29
C LEU A 255 -26.37 -20.78 -1.17
N ARG A 256 -25.14 -21.28 -1.01
CA ARG A 256 -24.65 -22.48 -1.71
C ARG A 256 -25.41 -23.75 -1.33
N GLU A 257 -25.73 -23.93 -0.05
CA GLU A 257 -26.53 -25.06 0.45
C GLU A 257 -27.93 -25.12 -0.21
N ARG A 258 -28.59 -23.96 -0.40
CA ARG A 258 -29.93 -23.88 -1.01
C ARG A 258 -29.95 -24.09 -2.52
N ARG A 259 -28.84 -23.84 -3.22
CA ARG A 259 -28.72 -23.86 -4.70
C ARG A 259 -29.77 -23.00 -5.44
N ASP A 260 -30.31 -21.96 -4.80
CA ASP A 260 -31.43 -21.19 -5.33
C ASP A 260 -31.02 -20.31 -6.54
N PRO A 261 -31.64 -20.47 -7.74
CA PRO A 261 -31.37 -19.61 -8.89
C PRO A 261 -31.68 -18.12 -8.65
N GLU A 262 -32.63 -17.81 -7.75
CA GLU A 262 -32.97 -16.43 -7.38
C GLU A 262 -31.84 -15.78 -6.57
N ALA A 263 -31.07 -16.57 -5.81
CA ALA A 263 -29.86 -16.09 -5.14
C ALA A 263 -28.84 -15.57 -6.16
N LEU A 264 -28.63 -16.29 -7.26
CA LEU A 264 -27.75 -15.85 -8.34
C LEU A 264 -28.28 -14.59 -9.01
N ARG A 265 -29.57 -14.52 -9.34
CA ARG A 265 -30.17 -13.33 -9.97
C ARG A 265 -30.04 -12.08 -9.10
N LEU A 266 -30.25 -12.21 -7.79
CA LEU A 266 -30.03 -11.14 -6.82
C LEU A 266 -28.54 -10.82 -6.64
N ALA A 267 -27.67 -11.83 -6.59
CA ALA A 267 -26.23 -11.68 -6.44
C ALA A 267 -25.55 -11.07 -7.68
N LEU A 268 -26.06 -11.29 -8.89
CA LEU A 268 -25.57 -10.63 -10.11
C LEU A 268 -25.66 -9.10 -10.01
N ARG A 269 -26.55 -8.54 -9.18
CA ARG A 269 -26.60 -7.09 -8.91
C ARG A 269 -25.32 -6.60 -8.22
N TRP A 270 -24.62 -7.46 -7.48
CA TRP A 270 -23.35 -7.13 -6.87
C TRP A 270 -22.18 -7.07 -7.88
N LEU A 271 -22.30 -7.66 -9.08
CA LEU A 271 -21.31 -7.46 -10.17
C LEU A 271 -21.41 -6.05 -10.77
N ASP A 272 -22.63 -5.52 -10.83
CA ASP A 272 -22.92 -4.14 -11.18
C ASP A 272 -22.71 -3.18 -9.98
N GLU A 273 -22.25 -3.69 -8.83
CA GLU A 273 -22.14 -2.93 -7.59
C GLU A 273 -20.67 -2.67 -7.21
N PRO A 274 -20.02 -1.66 -7.80
CA PRO A 274 -18.58 -1.42 -7.68
C PRO A 274 -18.19 -0.84 -6.30
N ARG A 275 -19.11 -0.97 -5.36
CA ARG A 275 -19.22 -0.28 -4.09
C ARG A 275 -18.71 -1.15 -2.98
N VAL A 276 -18.82 -2.47 -3.14
CA VAL A 276 -18.37 -3.42 -2.14
C VAL A 276 -17.25 -4.28 -2.73
N PRO A 277 -16.01 -4.13 -2.25
CA PRO A 277 -14.82 -4.53 -3.00
C PRO A 277 -14.62 -6.04 -3.04
N HIS A 278 -15.19 -6.76 -2.07
CA HIS A 278 -15.23 -8.22 -2.05
C HIS A 278 -16.45 -8.77 -2.76
N ALA A 279 -17.53 -8.01 -2.97
CA ALA A 279 -18.80 -8.58 -3.43
C ALA A 279 -18.69 -9.19 -4.84
N ALA A 280 -17.93 -8.59 -5.75
CA ALA A 280 -17.67 -9.21 -7.07
C ALA A 280 -16.91 -10.55 -6.97
N ASP A 281 -16.02 -10.70 -5.98
CA ASP A 281 -15.27 -11.94 -5.74
C ASP A 281 -16.14 -12.98 -5.00
N GLU A 282 -16.98 -12.56 -4.06
CA GLU A 282 -17.98 -13.42 -3.37
C GLU A 282 -19.03 -13.93 -4.38
N VAL A 283 -19.46 -13.10 -5.34
CA VAL A 283 -20.39 -13.50 -6.42
C VAL A 283 -19.72 -14.45 -7.42
N ARG A 284 -18.47 -14.19 -7.82
CA ARG A 284 -17.71 -15.14 -8.65
C ARG A 284 -17.51 -16.48 -7.91
N THR A 285 -17.19 -16.43 -6.61
CA THR A 285 -17.09 -17.63 -5.76
C THR A 285 -18.43 -18.37 -5.62
N LEU A 286 -19.55 -17.64 -5.59
CA LEU A 286 -20.89 -18.22 -5.60
C LEU A 286 -21.19 -18.89 -6.96
N LEU A 287 -20.88 -18.23 -8.07
CA LEU A 287 -21.05 -18.74 -9.44
C LEU A 287 -20.21 -19.99 -9.71
N GLU A 288 -18.91 -19.97 -9.41
CA GLU A 288 -17.98 -21.09 -9.60
C GLU A 288 -18.34 -22.35 -8.80
N ARG A 289 -19.05 -22.19 -7.67
CA ARG A 289 -19.32 -23.25 -6.69
C ARG A 289 -20.79 -23.63 -6.58
N MET A 290 -21.66 -22.97 -7.35
CA MET A 290 -22.96 -23.50 -7.70
C MET A 290 -22.78 -24.26 -9.02
N ASP A 291 -23.38 -25.44 -9.11
CA ASP A 291 -23.30 -26.31 -10.28
C ASP A 291 -24.28 -25.79 -11.35
N VAL A 292 -23.95 -24.63 -11.94
CA VAL A 292 -24.80 -23.91 -12.90
C VAL A 292 -24.26 -24.03 -14.32
N ASP A 293 -25.15 -24.24 -15.27
CA ASP A 293 -24.86 -24.05 -16.68
C ASP A 293 -24.56 -22.56 -16.95
N GLU A 294 -23.27 -22.24 -17.12
CA GLU A 294 -22.78 -20.91 -17.46
C GLU A 294 -23.35 -20.37 -18.77
N VAL A 295 -23.65 -21.24 -19.76
CA VAL A 295 -24.20 -20.85 -21.06
C VAL A 295 -25.68 -20.51 -20.92
N ALA A 296 -26.45 -21.33 -20.19
CA ALA A 296 -27.85 -21.02 -19.88
C ALA A 296 -28.00 -19.81 -18.94
N LEU A 297 -27.02 -19.53 -18.09
CA LEU A 297 -26.96 -18.29 -17.31
C LEU A 297 -26.63 -17.08 -18.19
N ALA A 298 -25.60 -17.16 -19.04
CA ALA A 298 -25.24 -16.10 -19.98
C ALA A 298 -26.38 -15.79 -20.96
N SER A 299 -27.10 -16.81 -21.45
CA SER A 299 -28.30 -16.63 -22.27
C SER A 299 -29.36 -15.81 -21.52
N ARG A 300 -29.71 -16.22 -20.29
CA ARG A 300 -30.69 -15.49 -19.45
C ARG A 300 -30.27 -14.06 -19.13
N ILE A 301 -28.98 -13.81 -18.91
CA ILE A 301 -28.43 -12.45 -18.75
C ILE A 301 -28.65 -11.61 -20.01
N LEU A 302 -28.51 -12.20 -21.20
CA LEU A 302 -28.75 -11.53 -22.48
C LEU A 302 -30.24 -11.47 -22.86
N ASP A 303 -31.11 -12.20 -22.16
CA ASP A 303 -32.58 -12.11 -22.26
C ASP A 303 -33.13 -10.96 -21.37
N GLU A 304 -32.41 -10.59 -20.30
CA GLU A 304 -32.69 -9.40 -19.48
C GLU A 304 -32.22 -8.10 -20.16
N PRO A 305 -32.78 -6.92 -19.78
CA PRO A 305 -32.23 -5.63 -20.18
C PRO A 305 -30.74 -5.50 -19.81
N PRO A 306 -29.89 -5.00 -20.72
CA PRO A 306 -28.43 -5.10 -20.57
C PRO A 306 -27.90 -4.29 -19.39
N ARG A 307 -27.31 -4.98 -18.41
CA ARG A 307 -26.57 -4.39 -17.28
C ARG A 307 -25.07 -4.57 -17.48
N PRO A 308 -24.22 -3.53 -17.38
CA PRO A 308 -22.81 -3.62 -17.81
C PRO A 308 -21.97 -4.75 -17.19
N GLY A 309 -22.05 -4.99 -15.87
CA GLY A 309 -21.30 -6.06 -15.22
C GLY A 309 -21.80 -7.46 -15.61
N ALA A 310 -23.12 -7.61 -15.74
CA ALA A 310 -23.73 -8.85 -16.23
C ALA A 310 -23.40 -9.11 -17.72
N VAL A 311 -23.49 -8.09 -18.58
CA VAL A 311 -23.11 -8.16 -20.00
C VAL A 311 -21.63 -8.47 -20.16
N GLY A 312 -20.74 -7.89 -19.34
CA GLY A 312 -19.31 -8.21 -19.32
C GLY A 312 -19.06 -9.68 -18.98
N LEU A 313 -19.76 -10.23 -17.98
CA LEU A 313 -19.72 -11.65 -17.66
C LEU A 313 -20.20 -12.52 -18.85
N ALA A 314 -21.34 -12.17 -19.46
CA ALA A 314 -21.89 -12.92 -20.59
C ALA A 314 -20.98 -12.85 -21.84
N ALA A 315 -20.39 -11.70 -22.13
CA ALA A 315 -19.43 -11.50 -23.22
C ALA A 315 -18.14 -12.29 -23.00
N TRP A 316 -17.63 -12.31 -21.76
CA TRP A 316 -16.48 -13.12 -21.39
C TRP A 316 -16.77 -14.63 -21.48
N VAL A 317 -17.94 -15.10 -21.03
CA VAL A 317 -18.36 -16.49 -21.22
C VAL A 317 -18.46 -16.82 -22.71
N ALA A 318 -19.08 -15.96 -23.52
CA ALA A 318 -19.23 -16.15 -24.96
C ALA A 318 -17.87 -16.31 -25.67
N ALA A 319 -16.92 -15.41 -25.40
CA ALA A 319 -15.59 -15.46 -25.98
C ALA A 319 -14.76 -16.64 -25.46
N ARG A 320 -14.71 -16.86 -24.14
CA ARG A 320 -13.95 -17.98 -23.52
C ARG A 320 -14.45 -19.35 -23.99
N ARG A 321 -15.75 -19.50 -24.23
CA ARG A 321 -16.37 -20.74 -24.73
C ARG A 321 -16.44 -20.81 -26.26
N ALA A 322 -16.02 -19.75 -26.97
CA ALA A 322 -16.22 -19.58 -28.42
C ALA A 322 -17.67 -19.90 -28.86
N HIS A 323 -18.67 -19.53 -28.06
CA HIS A 323 -20.04 -20.01 -28.23
C HIS A 323 -20.81 -19.15 -29.25
N PRO A 324 -21.12 -19.66 -30.47
CA PRO A 324 -21.58 -18.84 -31.58
C PRO A 324 -22.88 -18.10 -31.26
N GLY A 325 -23.90 -18.79 -30.74
CA GLY A 325 -25.18 -18.17 -30.39
C GLY A 325 -25.16 -17.19 -29.21
N LEU A 326 -24.04 -17.11 -28.46
CA LEU A 326 -23.84 -16.03 -27.48
C LEU A 326 -23.07 -14.87 -28.13
N LEU A 327 -22.05 -15.16 -28.94
CA LEU A 327 -21.31 -14.15 -29.69
C LEU A 327 -22.21 -13.36 -30.66
N GLU A 328 -23.12 -14.03 -31.39
CA GLU A 328 -24.13 -13.37 -32.24
C GLU A 328 -25.05 -12.41 -31.46
N ARG A 329 -25.33 -12.71 -30.18
CA ARG A 329 -26.14 -11.86 -29.29
C ARG A 329 -25.34 -10.72 -28.66
N VAL A 330 -24.05 -10.91 -28.42
CA VAL A 330 -23.16 -9.92 -27.80
C VAL A 330 -22.61 -8.93 -28.84
N ARG A 331 -22.33 -9.35 -30.08
CA ARG A 331 -21.82 -8.48 -31.17
C ARG A 331 -22.67 -7.22 -31.41
N PRO A 332 -24.03 -7.29 -31.46
CA PRO A 332 -24.88 -6.09 -31.54
C PRO A 332 -24.73 -5.12 -30.36
N LEU A 333 -24.42 -5.63 -29.16
CA LEU A 333 -24.24 -4.78 -27.97
C LEU A 333 -23.00 -3.88 -28.05
N ALA A 334 -22.02 -4.20 -28.91
CA ALA A 334 -20.92 -3.30 -29.22
C ALA A 334 -21.37 -2.00 -29.94
N ARG A 335 -22.62 -1.93 -30.42
CA ARG A 335 -23.26 -0.73 -31.00
C ARG A 335 -24.46 -0.22 -30.18
N HIS A 336 -24.60 -0.68 -28.94
CA HIS A 336 -25.68 -0.28 -28.03
C HIS A 336 -25.63 1.22 -27.71
N PRO A 337 -26.75 1.95 -27.56
CA PRO A 337 -26.74 3.39 -27.28
C PRO A 337 -25.98 3.77 -25.99
N GLU A 338 -26.07 2.95 -24.95
CA GLU A 338 -25.38 3.16 -23.67
C GLU A 338 -23.88 2.77 -23.76
N PRO A 339 -22.93 3.71 -23.54
CA PRO A 339 -21.49 3.45 -23.66
C PRO A 339 -20.97 2.39 -22.71
N SER A 340 -21.47 2.37 -21.48
CA SER A 340 -21.02 1.39 -20.46
C SER A 340 -21.36 -0.06 -20.86
N VAL A 341 -22.44 -0.26 -21.63
CA VAL A 341 -22.82 -1.56 -22.23
C VAL A 341 -21.92 -1.89 -23.44
N ARG A 342 -21.63 -0.93 -24.32
CA ARG A 342 -20.68 -1.14 -25.45
C ARG A 342 -19.32 -1.59 -24.92
N ARG A 343 -18.78 -0.86 -23.96
CA ARG A 343 -17.51 -1.15 -23.28
C ARG A 343 -17.52 -2.53 -22.62
N ALA A 344 -18.61 -2.91 -21.95
CA ALA A 344 -18.76 -4.23 -21.34
C ALA A 344 -18.76 -5.36 -22.39
N ALA A 345 -19.51 -5.22 -23.48
CA ALA A 345 -19.51 -6.20 -24.57
C ALA A 345 -18.11 -6.32 -25.22
N LEU A 346 -17.49 -5.19 -25.56
CA LEU A 346 -16.15 -5.12 -26.16
C LEU A 346 -15.06 -5.74 -25.28
N SER A 347 -15.19 -5.66 -23.94
CA SER A 347 -14.24 -6.28 -23.01
C SER A 347 -14.16 -7.81 -23.13
N GLY A 348 -15.22 -8.46 -23.61
CA GLY A 348 -15.20 -9.88 -23.99
C GLY A 348 -14.85 -10.08 -25.47
N LEU A 349 -15.46 -9.31 -26.37
CA LEU A 349 -15.30 -9.46 -27.83
C LEU A 349 -13.87 -9.18 -28.32
N VAL A 350 -13.05 -8.44 -27.58
CA VAL A 350 -11.64 -8.22 -27.92
C VAL A 350 -10.80 -9.51 -27.87
N HIS A 351 -11.31 -10.56 -27.23
CA HIS A 351 -10.72 -11.89 -27.21
C HIS A 351 -11.27 -12.81 -28.32
N ASP A 352 -12.26 -12.37 -29.10
CA ASP A 352 -12.82 -13.10 -30.25
C ASP A 352 -12.23 -12.57 -31.58
N PRO A 353 -11.47 -13.39 -32.34
CA PRO A 353 -10.89 -12.99 -33.62
C PRO A 353 -11.92 -12.53 -34.66
N GLU A 354 -13.12 -13.13 -34.69
CA GLU A 354 -14.18 -12.78 -35.66
C GLU A 354 -14.77 -11.39 -35.38
N SER A 355 -14.79 -10.96 -34.11
CA SER A 355 -15.30 -9.66 -33.70
C SER A 355 -14.31 -8.51 -33.92
N ARG A 356 -13.12 -8.76 -34.48
CA ARG A 356 -12.09 -7.74 -34.71
C ARG A 356 -12.59 -6.51 -35.47
N ALA A 357 -13.42 -6.71 -36.50
CA ALA A 357 -13.94 -5.59 -37.29
C ALA A 357 -14.85 -4.64 -36.47
N VAL A 358 -15.69 -5.17 -35.56
CA VAL A 358 -16.53 -4.33 -34.70
C VAL A 358 -15.72 -3.70 -33.56
N VAL A 359 -14.69 -4.39 -33.06
CA VAL A 359 -13.76 -3.83 -32.06
C VAL A 359 -12.96 -2.65 -32.63
N LEU A 360 -12.39 -2.79 -33.84
CA LEU A 360 -11.63 -1.70 -34.49
C LEU A 360 -12.52 -0.51 -34.88
N ALA A 361 -13.73 -0.75 -35.37
CA ALA A 361 -14.69 0.33 -35.65
C ALA A 361 -15.05 1.16 -34.40
N SER A 362 -14.89 0.59 -33.20
CA SER A 362 -15.13 1.29 -31.93
C SER A 362 -14.00 2.28 -31.56
N LEU A 363 -12.94 2.41 -32.37
CA LEU A 363 -11.99 3.53 -32.28
C LEU A 363 -12.65 4.86 -32.70
N GLU A 364 -13.62 4.84 -33.62
CA GLU A 364 -14.38 6.03 -34.03
C GLU A 364 -15.57 6.33 -33.11
N ASP A 365 -15.72 5.59 -32.00
CA ASP A 365 -16.82 5.82 -31.06
C ASP A 365 -16.76 7.23 -30.48
N SER A 366 -17.90 7.92 -30.46
CA SER A 366 -18.03 9.26 -29.86
C SER A 366 -17.57 9.32 -28.40
N ASP A 367 -17.71 8.21 -27.68
CA ASP A 367 -17.46 8.12 -26.25
C ASP A 367 -16.04 7.59 -25.96
N GLU A 368 -15.24 8.42 -25.28
CA GLU A 368 -13.85 8.11 -24.92
C GLU A 368 -13.71 6.82 -24.09
N THR A 369 -14.76 6.47 -23.35
CA THR A 369 -14.74 5.31 -22.44
C THR A 369 -14.72 3.98 -23.19
N VAL A 370 -15.32 3.97 -24.38
CA VAL A 370 -15.33 2.86 -25.31
C VAL A 370 -14.00 2.79 -26.05
N ARG A 371 -13.52 3.92 -26.57
CA ARG A 371 -12.20 4.02 -27.24
C ARG A 371 -11.06 3.55 -26.34
N GLU A 372 -11.00 3.99 -25.09
CA GLU A 372 -9.98 3.53 -24.14
C GLU A 372 -10.05 2.02 -23.85
N GLY A 373 -11.24 1.40 -23.93
CA GLY A 373 -11.38 -0.05 -23.81
C GLY A 373 -10.68 -0.81 -24.95
N VAL A 374 -10.69 -0.23 -26.16
CA VAL A 374 -9.99 -0.77 -27.34
C VAL A 374 -8.48 -0.48 -27.26
N LEU A 375 -8.09 0.74 -26.87
CA LEU A 375 -6.68 1.13 -26.68
C LEU A 375 -5.99 0.27 -25.61
N ALA A 376 -6.67 -0.01 -24.49
CA ALA A 376 -6.13 -0.88 -23.45
C ALA A 376 -5.90 -2.33 -23.91
N ALA A 377 -6.44 -2.75 -25.07
CA ALA A 377 -6.12 -4.03 -25.69
C ALA A 377 -4.95 -3.93 -26.68
N TRP A 378 -4.79 -2.80 -27.37
CA TRP A 378 -3.59 -2.49 -28.17
C TRP A 378 -2.32 -2.47 -27.30
N GLU A 379 -2.37 -1.77 -26.16
CA GLU A 379 -1.28 -1.66 -25.19
C GLU A 379 -0.85 -3.03 -24.64
N ARG A 380 -1.79 -3.99 -24.54
CA ARG A 380 -1.53 -5.37 -24.12
C ARG A 380 -0.90 -6.24 -25.23
N ARG A 381 -0.67 -5.68 -26.43
CA ARG A 381 0.00 -6.30 -27.60
C ARG A 381 -0.59 -7.68 -27.96
N PRO A 382 -1.67 -7.75 -28.79
CA PRO A 382 -2.25 -9.04 -29.19
C PRO A 382 -1.23 -9.94 -29.89
N VAL A 383 -1.32 -11.25 -29.62
CA VAL A 383 -0.25 -12.24 -29.89
C VAL A 383 -0.01 -12.55 -31.38
N ALA A 384 -0.95 -12.20 -32.27
CA ALA A 384 -0.85 -12.51 -33.71
C ALA A 384 -0.35 -11.29 -34.53
N PRO A 385 0.71 -11.43 -35.36
CA PRO A 385 1.27 -10.32 -36.14
C PRO A 385 0.26 -9.61 -37.05
N GLU A 386 -0.60 -10.35 -37.73
CA GLU A 386 -1.61 -9.81 -38.66
C GLU A 386 -2.71 -9.04 -37.93
N ALA A 387 -2.96 -9.39 -36.66
CA ALA A 387 -3.87 -8.64 -35.79
C ALA A 387 -3.26 -7.30 -35.35
N LEU A 388 -1.95 -7.30 -35.09
CA LEU A 388 -1.20 -6.12 -34.67
C LEU A 388 -1.13 -5.09 -35.82
N GLU A 389 -0.82 -5.52 -37.04
CA GLU A 389 -0.76 -4.62 -38.20
C GLU A 389 -2.12 -4.01 -38.54
N ALA A 390 -3.19 -4.82 -38.57
CA ALA A 390 -4.54 -4.32 -38.81
C ALA A 390 -4.99 -3.30 -37.74
N HIS A 391 -4.62 -3.51 -36.48
CA HIS A 391 -4.92 -2.57 -35.40
C HIS A 391 -4.09 -1.28 -35.53
N ALA A 392 -2.81 -1.38 -35.87
CA ALA A 392 -1.95 -0.21 -36.09
C ALA A 392 -2.47 0.68 -37.23
N ARG A 393 -2.89 0.08 -38.34
CA ARG A 393 -3.47 0.83 -39.49
C ARG A 393 -4.76 1.55 -39.10
N ALA A 394 -5.60 0.94 -38.27
CA ALA A 394 -6.81 1.56 -37.75
C ALA A 394 -6.50 2.75 -36.81
N LEU A 395 -5.48 2.64 -35.96
CA LEU A 395 -5.03 3.75 -35.10
C LEU A 395 -4.46 4.92 -35.93
N VAL A 396 -3.64 4.64 -36.94
CA VAL A 396 -3.12 5.70 -37.82
C VAL A 396 -4.24 6.38 -38.61
N ALA A 397 -5.23 5.64 -39.11
CA ALA A 397 -6.41 6.23 -39.74
C ALA A 397 -7.24 7.09 -38.76
N PHE A 398 -7.30 6.69 -37.48
CA PHE A 398 -7.94 7.44 -36.40
C PHE A 398 -7.17 8.72 -35.98
N ALA A 399 -5.95 8.96 -36.46
CA ALA A 399 -5.12 10.11 -36.07
C ALA A 399 -5.83 11.48 -36.05
N PRO A 400 -6.69 11.85 -37.03
CA PRO A 400 -7.42 13.13 -37.00
C PRO A 400 -8.49 13.22 -35.90
N GLY A 401 -8.93 12.07 -35.38
CA GLY A 401 -9.92 11.95 -34.30
C GLY A 401 -9.31 11.86 -32.90
N ALA A 402 -7.99 11.68 -32.77
CA ALA A 402 -7.29 11.52 -31.51
C ALA A 402 -7.20 12.86 -30.74
N ARG A 403 -7.83 12.93 -29.56
CA ARG A 403 -7.95 14.15 -28.74
C ARG A 403 -7.13 14.08 -27.47
N SER A 404 -7.14 12.95 -26.77
CA SER A 404 -6.37 12.78 -25.54
C SER A 404 -4.91 12.45 -25.81
N ALA A 405 -4.02 12.75 -24.87
CA ALA A 405 -2.60 12.42 -25.02
C ALA A 405 -2.37 10.91 -25.14
N ARG A 406 -3.17 10.07 -24.48
CA ARG A 406 -3.14 8.61 -24.62
C ARG A 406 -3.52 8.17 -26.04
N GLU A 407 -4.58 8.75 -26.60
CA GLU A 407 -4.98 8.50 -28.00
C GLU A 407 -3.85 8.93 -28.96
N ARG A 408 -3.37 10.17 -28.89
CA ARG A 408 -2.31 10.68 -29.78
C ARG A 408 -0.98 9.92 -29.62
N ARG A 409 -0.67 9.47 -28.40
CA ARG A 409 0.48 8.58 -28.15
C ARG A 409 0.28 7.20 -28.76
N ALA A 410 -0.88 6.58 -28.61
CA ALA A 410 -1.16 5.28 -29.24
C ALA A 410 -1.10 5.38 -30.78
N VAL A 411 -1.53 6.50 -31.36
CA VAL A 411 -1.34 6.83 -32.78
C VAL A 411 0.14 6.96 -33.14
N ALA A 412 0.94 7.69 -32.36
CA ALA A 412 2.38 7.82 -32.59
C ALA A 412 3.11 6.47 -32.45
N GLU A 413 2.74 5.63 -31.49
CA GLU A 413 3.29 4.28 -31.32
C GLU A 413 2.86 3.31 -32.44
N ALA A 414 1.65 3.47 -32.99
CA ALA A 414 1.19 2.74 -34.17
C ALA A 414 1.88 3.21 -35.46
N ALA A 415 2.07 4.52 -35.64
CA ALA A 415 2.84 5.08 -36.75
C ALA A 415 4.31 4.69 -36.68
N ALA A 416 4.92 4.66 -35.49
CA ALA A 416 6.29 4.18 -35.28
C ALA A 416 6.46 2.67 -35.57
N PHE A 417 5.38 1.88 -35.42
CA PHE A 417 5.33 0.46 -35.78
C PHE A 417 5.11 0.26 -37.29
N LEU A 418 4.32 1.11 -37.95
CA LEU A 418 4.09 1.07 -39.40
C LEU A 418 5.13 1.83 -40.24
N GLU A 419 6.01 2.59 -39.57
CA GLU A 419 7.03 3.45 -40.19
C GLU A 419 6.42 4.57 -41.05
N ASP A 420 5.23 5.06 -40.66
CA ASP A 420 4.51 6.13 -41.38
C ASP A 420 5.03 7.52 -40.97
N GLU A 421 5.71 8.19 -41.90
CA GLU A 421 6.38 9.47 -41.69
C GLU A 421 5.42 10.63 -41.34
N LEU A 422 4.22 10.68 -41.94
CA LEU A 422 3.35 11.86 -41.85
C LEU A 422 2.71 12.05 -40.45
N PRO A 423 2.19 11.00 -39.79
CA PRO A 423 1.79 11.08 -38.38
C PRO A 423 2.97 11.33 -37.45
N LEU A 424 4.16 10.77 -37.73
CA LEU A 424 5.36 10.97 -36.91
C LEU A 424 5.84 12.42 -36.98
N ALA A 425 5.86 13.05 -38.16
CA ALA A 425 6.19 14.46 -38.33
C ALA A 425 5.24 15.37 -37.54
N ARG A 426 3.93 15.10 -37.56
CA ARG A 426 2.95 15.83 -36.73
C ARG A 426 3.18 15.61 -35.23
N ALA A 427 3.58 14.40 -34.85
CA ALA A 427 3.87 14.05 -33.45
C ALA A 427 5.17 14.70 -32.92
N LEU A 428 6.07 15.20 -33.79
CA LEU A 428 7.20 16.06 -33.37
C LEU A 428 6.74 17.44 -32.88
N GLU A 429 5.61 17.95 -33.40
CA GLU A 429 5.06 19.26 -33.03
C GLU A 429 4.10 19.19 -31.82
N ASP A 430 3.80 17.98 -31.30
CA ASP A 430 2.88 17.79 -30.18
C ASP A 430 3.37 18.46 -28.90
N GLU A 431 2.47 19.09 -28.13
CA GLU A 431 2.79 19.74 -26.86
C GLU A 431 3.33 18.77 -25.80
N GLU A 432 2.92 17.50 -25.82
CA GLU A 432 3.32 16.50 -24.82
C GLU A 432 4.68 15.85 -25.15
N PRO A 433 5.71 15.98 -24.29
CA PRO A 433 7.04 15.49 -24.61
C PRO A 433 7.16 13.97 -24.76
N SER A 434 6.26 13.17 -24.15
CA SER A 434 6.28 11.72 -24.39
C SER A 434 5.84 11.33 -25.80
N ILE A 435 5.01 12.15 -26.45
CA ILE A 435 4.59 11.93 -27.84
C ILE A 435 5.73 12.33 -28.79
N ARG A 436 6.34 13.51 -28.57
CA ARG A 436 7.55 13.93 -29.30
C ARG A 436 8.69 12.92 -29.17
N ALA A 437 8.87 12.31 -28.00
CA ALA A 437 9.89 11.29 -27.78
C ALA A 437 9.65 10.00 -28.59
N VAL A 438 8.39 9.53 -28.73
CA VAL A 438 8.06 8.39 -29.61
C VAL A 438 8.36 8.75 -31.07
N ALA A 439 7.97 9.94 -31.51
CA ALA A 439 8.23 10.43 -32.87
C ALA A 439 9.72 10.55 -33.17
N LEU A 440 10.49 11.20 -32.30
CA LEU A 440 11.94 11.35 -32.42
C LEU A 440 12.66 10.00 -32.46
N ALA A 441 12.32 9.06 -31.57
CA ALA A 441 12.94 7.74 -31.56
C ALA A 441 12.65 6.95 -32.85
N ALA A 442 11.45 7.07 -33.40
CA ALA A 442 11.08 6.44 -34.66
C ALA A 442 11.81 7.08 -35.84
N LEU A 443 11.79 8.41 -35.96
CA LEU A 443 12.42 9.13 -37.08
C LEU A 443 13.96 9.07 -37.03
N ALA A 444 14.57 9.04 -35.84
CA ALA A 444 15.99 8.77 -35.68
C ALA A 444 16.35 7.36 -36.18
N ARG A 445 15.56 6.34 -35.82
CA ARG A 445 15.74 4.95 -36.27
C ARG A 445 15.57 4.80 -37.79
N LEU A 446 14.73 5.62 -38.41
CA LEU A 446 14.51 5.67 -39.86
C LEU A 446 15.55 6.53 -40.61
N GLY A 447 16.43 7.25 -39.90
CA GLY A 447 17.42 8.16 -40.51
C GLY A 447 16.82 9.43 -41.11
N LEU A 448 15.63 9.83 -40.67
CA LEU A 448 14.85 10.96 -41.23
C LEU A 448 15.06 12.29 -40.48
N LEU A 449 15.78 12.28 -39.35
CA LEU A 449 16.15 13.51 -38.63
C LEU A 449 17.48 14.05 -39.15
N SER A 450 17.58 15.38 -39.31
CA SER A 450 18.84 16.02 -39.63
C SER A 450 19.80 16.03 -38.44
N GLU A 451 21.09 16.13 -38.76
CA GLU A 451 22.19 16.41 -37.84
C GLU A 451 21.92 17.61 -36.89
N ALA A 452 21.15 18.61 -37.33
CA ALA A 452 20.79 19.75 -36.49
C ALA A 452 19.68 19.41 -35.48
N GLU A 453 18.68 18.62 -35.90
CA GLU A 453 17.57 18.18 -35.04
C GLU A 453 18.04 17.13 -34.02
N LEU A 454 18.89 16.19 -34.42
CA LEU A 454 19.54 15.24 -33.51
C LEU A 454 20.37 15.97 -32.45
N ARG A 455 21.18 16.98 -32.84
CA ARG A 455 21.90 17.84 -31.89
C ARG A 455 20.95 18.58 -30.96
N ALA A 456 19.90 19.23 -31.49
CA ALA A 456 18.93 19.95 -30.68
C ALA A 456 18.20 19.03 -29.67
N ALA A 457 17.79 17.84 -30.10
CA ALA A 457 17.17 16.84 -29.24
C ALA A 457 18.15 16.30 -28.18
N SER A 458 19.41 16.05 -28.53
CA SER A 458 20.44 15.58 -27.59
C SER A 458 20.80 16.61 -26.51
N LEU A 459 20.59 17.90 -26.77
CA LEU A 459 20.84 19.02 -25.84
C LEU A 459 19.57 19.54 -25.18
N HIS A 460 18.41 18.95 -25.46
CA HIS A 460 17.11 19.43 -25.01
C HIS A 460 16.94 19.32 -23.48
N GLU A 461 16.21 20.26 -22.86
CA GLU A 461 16.00 20.24 -21.40
C GLU A 461 15.19 19.03 -20.92
N ASP A 462 14.18 18.63 -21.68
CA ASP A 462 13.40 17.41 -21.44
C ASP A 462 14.23 16.15 -21.76
N PRO A 463 14.41 15.24 -20.79
CA PRO A 463 15.21 14.03 -20.94
C PRO A 463 14.56 12.91 -21.72
N TRP A 464 13.24 12.88 -21.91
CA TRP A 464 12.64 11.90 -22.82
C TRP A 464 13.03 12.23 -24.26
N ILE A 465 13.17 13.51 -24.58
CA ILE A 465 13.66 13.98 -25.87
C ILE A 465 15.15 13.64 -26.02
N ARG A 466 15.98 13.88 -25.01
CA ARG A 466 17.40 13.43 -25.02
C ARG A 466 17.52 11.90 -25.14
N ALA A 467 16.74 11.15 -24.36
CA ALA A 467 16.79 9.68 -24.34
C ALA A 467 16.26 9.03 -25.62
N ALA A 468 15.30 9.67 -26.30
CA ALA A 468 14.72 9.17 -27.55
C ALA A 468 15.71 9.12 -28.71
N VAL A 469 16.68 10.04 -28.74
CA VAL A 469 17.67 10.15 -29.82
C VAL A 469 19.03 9.54 -29.46
N LEU A 470 19.13 8.74 -28.39
CA LEU A 470 20.37 8.06 -28.03
C LEU A 470 20.71 6.95 -29.02
N ASP A 471 21.90 7.07 -29.62
CA ASP A 471 22.60 6.01 -30.34
C ASP A 471 23.74 5.41 -29.49
N THR A 472 24.50 4.46 -30.03
CA THR A 472 25.59 3.79 -29.30
C THR A 472 26.71 4.77 -28.89
N GLU A 473 27.03 5.79 -29.70
CA GLU A 473 28.09 6.77 -29.41
C GLU A 473 27.68 7.79 -28.35
N SER A 474 26.56 8.47 -28.58
CA SER A 474 25.97 9.41 -27.63
C SER A 474 25.59 8.72 -26.33
N ALA A 475 25.20 7.44 -26.35
CA ALA A 475 25.00 6.66 -25.13
C ALA A 475 26.28 6.49 -24.31
N LYS A 476 27.46 6.25 -24.90
CA LYS A 476 28.73 6.18 -24.13
C LYS A 476 28.98 7.49 -23.38
N ALA A 477 28.87 8.62 -24.08
CA ALA A 477 29.05 9.94 -23.49
C ALA A 477 27.97 10.27 -22.45
N ALA A 478 26.69 10.01 -22.77
CA ALA A 478 25.57 10.20 -21.86
C ALA A 478 25.77 9.37 -20.59
N CYS A 479 26.07 8.06 -20.72
CA CYS A 479 26.40 7.06 -19.67
C CYS A 479 27.45 7.56 -18.66
N ALA A 480 28.28 8.53 -19.07
CA ALA A 480 29.32 9.14 -18.27
C ALA A 480 29.12 10.63 -17.92
N SER A 481 28.09 11.33 -18.43
CA SER A 481 28.00 12.81 -18.32
C SER A 481 26.61 13.47 -18.30
N ASP A 482 25.50 12.78 -18.60
CA ASP A 482 24.17 13.41 -18.61
C ASP A 482 23.73 13.89 -17.19
N PRO A 483 22.88 14.94 -17.06
CA PRO A 483 22.34 15.44 -15.79
C PRO A 483 20.97 14.90 -15.29
N ASP A 484 20.24 14.06 -16.05
CA ASP A 484 19.03 13.27 -15.66
C ASP A 484 18.94 12.29 -14.41
N LEU A 485 18.28 11.12 -14.47
CA LEU A 485 18.89 9.75 -14.36
C LEU A 485 18.30 8.75 -15.36
N SER A 486 17.09 9.02 -15.86
CA SER A 486 16.46 8.28 -16.96
C SER A 486 17.32 8.23 -18.23
N VAL A 487 18.19 9.22 -18.46
CA VAL A 487 19.08 9.22 -19.63
C VAL A 487 20.25 8.24 -19.50
N ARG A 488 21.08 8.26 -18.43
CA ARG A 488 22.12 7.19 -18.27
C ARG A 488 21.50 5.81 -18.05
N ARG A 489 20.26 5.73 -17.51
CA ARG A 489 19.42 4.52 -17.50
C ARG A 489 19.27 3.94 -18.90
N VAL A 490 18.72 4.74 -19.82
CA VAL A 490 18.42 4.33 -21.19
C VAL A 490 19.72 4.10 -21.95
N ALA A 491 20.74 4.94 -21.77
CA ALA A 491 22.07 4.75 -22.33
C ALA A 491 22.71 3.42 -21.87
N MET A 492 22.77 3.14 -20.57
CA MET A 492 23.32 1.88 -20.06
C MET A 492 22.50 0.67 -20.53
N ARG A 493 21.16 0.77 -20.59
CA ARG A 493 20.32 -0.27 -21.18
C ARG A 493 20.67 -0.52 -22.65
N LEU A 494 20.82 0.54 -23.44
CA LEU A 494 21.16 0.49 -24.86
C LEU A 494 22.55 -0.14 -25.07
N LEU A 495 23.55 0.30 -24.30
CA LEU A 495 24.92 -0.24 -24.34
C LEU A 495 24.98 -1.71 -23.93
N VAL A 496 24.21 -2.13 -22.92
CA VAL A 496 24.11 -3.54 -22.51
C VAL A 496 23.40 -4.40 -23.55
N SER A 497 22.33 -3.89 -24.18
CA SER A 497 21.61 -4.63 -25.23
C SER A 497 22.43 -4.71 -26.52
N ARG A 498 23.24 -3.69 -26.81
CA ARG A 498 24.15 -3.60 -27.95
C ARG A 498 25.61 -3.91 -27.61
N ARG A 499 25.88 -4.70 -26.56
CA ARG A 499 27.25 -4.98 -26.08
C ARG A 499 28.18 -5.60 -27.13
N GLN A 500 27.64 -6.20 -28.19
CA GLN A 500 28.39 -6.75 -29.32
C GLN A 500 28.90 -5.67 -30.31
N GLU A 501 28.34 -4.46 -30.26
CA GLU A 501 28.79 -3.29 -31.04
C GLU A 501 29.98 -2.57 -30.35
N LEU A 502 30.24 -2.85 -29.07
CA LEU A 502 31.32 -2.24 -28.28
C LEU A 502 32.59 -3.07 -28.38
N SER A 503 33.74 -2.42 -28.59
CA SER A 503 35.03 -3.08 -28.39
C SER A 503 35.23 -3.45 -26.92
N ALA A 504 36.12 -4.41 -26.64
CA ALA A 504 36.44 -4.82 -25.26
C ALA A 504 36.90 -3.63 -24.39
N ALA A 505 37.66 -2.68 -24.97
CA ALA A 505 38.11 -1.47 -24.28
C ALA A 505 36.95 -0.52 -23.95
N GLU A 506 35.98 -0.35 -24.85
CA GLU A 506 34.80 0.50 -24.62
C GLU A 506 33.81 -0.12 -23.64
N SER A 507 33.56 -1.42 -23.77
CA SER A 507 32.75 -2.19 -22.81
C SER A 507 33.33 -2.07 -21.40
N ARG A 508 34.66 -2.25 -21.26
CA ARG A 508 35.37 -2.05 -20.00
C ARG A 508 35.27 -0.60 -19.49
N ALA A 509 35.48 0.40 -20.34
CA ALA A 509 35.37 1.80 -19.95
C ALA A 509 33.96 2.15 -19.43
N VAL A 510 32.91 1.73 -20.16
CA VAL A 510 31.50 1.89 -19.76
C VAL A 510 31.22 1.16 -18.45
N ALA A 511 31.75 -0.05 -18.27
CA ALA A 511 31.58 -0.84 -17.06
C ALA A 511 32.29 -0.22 -15.84
N LEU A 512 33.53 0.26 -15.98
CA LEU A 512 34.27 0.93 -14.91
C LEU A 512 33.62 2.28 -14.52
N LEU A 513 33.16 3.07 -15.50
CA LEU A 513 32.40 4.29 -15.26
C LEU A 513 31.05 3.99 -14.58
N GLY A 514 30.36 2.94 -15.04
CA GLY A 514 29.11 2.46 -14.45
C GLY A 514 29.28 1.94 -13.02
N ALA A 515 30.38 1.27 -12.70
CA ALA A 515 30.71 0.80 -11.35
C ALA A 515 30.88 1.97 -10.35
N GLY A 516 31.30 3.15 -10.81
CA GLY A 516 31.35 4.38 -10.02
C GLY A 516 30.03 5.17 -9.96
N SER A 517 28.96 4.70 -10.62
CA SER A 517 27.69 5.43 -10.70
C SER A 517 27.02 5.60 -9.34
N PRO A 518 26.35 6.75 -9.07
CA PRO A 518 25.52 6.93 -7.88
C PRO A 518 24.44 5.85 -7.72
N ASP A 519 23.96 5.26 -8.83
CA ASP A 519 22.82 4.36 -8.79
C ASP A 519 23.18 2.86 -8.76
N PRO A 520 22.61 2.09 -7.82
CA PRO A 520 22.76 0.64 -7.76
C PRO A 520 22.43 -0.12 -9.05
N TRP A 521 21.49 0.31 -9.90
CA TRP A 521 21.19 -0.42 -11.13
C TRP A 521 22.23 -0.22 -12.22
N ILE A 522 22.75 1.00 -12.40
CA ILE A 522 23.89 1.17 -13.32
C ILE A 522 25.07 0.37 -12.78
N ARG A 523 25.32 0.38 -11.47
CA ARG A 523 26.38 -0.44 -10.85
C ARG A 523 26.14 -1.95 -11.02
N ALA A 524 24.91 -2.44 -10.90
CA ALA A 524 24.59 -3.86 -11.09
C ALA A 524 24.69 -4.31 -12.56
N ARG A 525 24.28 -3.47 -13.52
CA ARG A 525 24.48 -3.75 -14.95
C ARG A 525 25.94 -3.64 -15.35
N ALA A 526 26.68 -2.69 -14.79
CA ALA A 526 28.13 -2.60 -14.93
C ALA A 526 28.84 -3.84 -14.36
N ALA A 527 28.42 -4.34 -13.19
CA ALA A 527 28.95 -5.59 -12.63
C ALA A 527 28.78 -6.79 -13.59
N GLY A 528 27.67 -6.84 -14.34
CA GLY A 528 27.44 -7.85 -15.38
C GLY A 528 28.20 -7.62 -16.70
N LEU A 529 28.93 -6.50 -16.84
CA LEU A 529 29.83 -6.23 -17.98
C LEU A 529 31.31 -6.45 -17.61
N LEU A 530 31.70 -6.13 -16.37
CA LEU A 530 33.06 -6.34 -15.85
C LEU A 530 33.47 -7.82 -15.88
N GLN A 531 34.71 -8.10 -16.25
CA GLN A 531 35.24 -9.46 -16.26
C GLN A 531 36.14 -9.72 -15.04
N ALA A 532 35.81 -10.74 -14.25
CA ALA A 532 36.65 -11.20 -13.15
C ALA A 532 37.98 -11.82 -13.60
N GLU A 533 38.11 -12.17 -14.89
CA GLU A 533 39.37 -12.56 -15.56
C GLU A 533 40.05 -11.39 -16.30
N GLY A 534 39.41 -10.21 -16.34
CA GLY A 534 39.90 -9.01 -17.02
C GLY A 534 41.04 -8.28 -16.28
N GLU A 535 41.24 -7.00 -16.57
CA GLU A 535 42.33 -6.24 -15.95
C GLU A 535 42.18 -6.11 -14.42
N ARG A 536 43.28 -5.79 -13.72
CA ARG A 536 43.30 -5.62 -12.24
C ARG A 536 42.24 -4.61 -11.76
N GLU A 537 41.91 -3.62 -12.60
CA GLU A 537 40.90 -2.59 -12.35
C GLU A 537 39.48 -3.16 -12.32
N GLU A 538 39.18 -4.13 -13.19
CA GLU A 538 37.86 -4.78 -13.30
C GLU A 538 37.59 -5.70 -12.12
N LEU A 539 38.55 -6.58 -11.79
CA LEU A 539 38.49 -7.41 -10.59
C LEU A 539 38.38 -6.54 -9.33
N GLY A 540 39.15 -5.44 -9.27
CA GLY A 540 39.06 -4.48 -8.17
C GLY A 540 37.71 -3.77 -8.08
N ALA A 541 37.07 -3.48 -9.21
CA ALA A 541 35.71 -2.94 -9.25
C ALA A 541 34.68 -3.98 -8.79
N LEU A 542 34.71 -5.22 -9.30
CA LEU A 542 33.83 -6.31 -8.86
C LEU A 542 33.94 -6.59 -7.36
N LEU A 543 35.16 -6.65 -6.82
CA LEU A 543 35.39 -6.83 -5.38
C LEU A 543 34.76 -5.71 -4.55
N ARG A 544 34.90 -4.44 -4.95
CA ARG A 544 34.23 -3.30 -4.29
C ARG A 544 32.71 -3.40 -4.39
N LEU A 545 32.18 -3.79 -5.55
CA LEU A 545 30.73 -3.97 -5.76
C LEU A 545 30.16 -5.18 -4.98
N SER A 546 30.97 -6.20 -4.69
CA SER A 546 30.57 -7.30 -3.79
C SER A 546 30.27 -6.84 -2.35
N LEU A 547 30.82 -5.68 -1.95
CA LEU A 547 30.58 -5.02 -0.66
C LEU A 547 29.54 -3.88 -0.73
N ASP A 548 28.86 -3.68 -1.86
CA ASP A 548 27.88 -2.59 -2.01
C ASP A 548 26.74 -2.69 -0.99
N THR A 549 26.20 -1.56 -0.56
CA THR A 549 25.01 -1.50 0.30
C THR A 549 23.76 -2.16 -0.30
N SER A 550 23.63 -2.16 -1.64
CA SER A 550 22.47 -2.68 -2.37
C SER A 550 22.56 -4.20 -2.59
N PRO A 551 21.53 -4.99 -2.20
CA PRO A 551 21.50 -6.44 -2.43
C PRO A 551 21.64 -6.86 -3.90
N MET A 552 21.02 -6.14 -4.85
CA MET A 552 21.15 -6.44 -6.29
C MET A 552 22.61 -6.30 -6.76
N VAL A 553 23.30 -5.24 -6.34
CA VAL A 553 24.69 -4.99 -6.78
C VAL A 553 25.61 -6.09 -6.25
N ARG A 554 25.45 -6.45 -4.97
CA ARG A 554 26.21 -7.56 -4.39
C ARG A 554 25.94 -8.88 -5.11
N ALA A 555 24.68 -9.18 -5.45
CA ALA A 555 24.32 -10.40 -6.18
C ALA A 555 24.90 -10.42 -7.61
N ALA A 556 24.85 -9.30 -8.33
CA ALA A 556 25.41 -9.19 -9.68
C ALA A 556 26.94 -9.32 -9.67
N ALA A 557 27.62 -8.61 -8.77
CA ALA A 557 29.06 -8.71 -8.60
C ALA A 557 29.50 -10.09 -8.10
N ALA A 558 28.74 -10.71 -7.19
CA ALA A 558 28.98 -12.08 -6.74
C ALA A 558 28.87 -13.08 -7.89
N SER A 559 27.83 -12.98 -8.74
CA SER A 559 27.68 -13.85 -9.90
C SER A 559 28.85 -13.73 -10.88
N ALA A 560 29.36 -12.51 -11.12
CA ALA A 560 30.50 -12.29 -12.02
C ALA A 560 31.83 -12.80 -11.42
N LEU A 561 32.01 -12.72 -10.10
CA LEU A 561 33.15 -13.30 -9.40
C LEU A 561 33.09 -14.83 -9.34
N GLU A 562 31.93 -15.41 -9.03
CA GLU A 562 31.73 -16.87 -8.92
C GLU A 562 31.78 -17.61 -10.26
N ALA A 563 31.67 -16.88 -11.38
CA ALA A 563 31.85 -17.42 -12.74
C ALA A 563 33.33 -17.49 -13.20
N CYS A 564 34.29 -17.08 -12.36
CA CYS A 564 35.72 -17.10 -12.68
C CYS A 564 36.41 -18.31 -12.04
N ASP A 565 36.82 -19.27 -12.88
CA ASP A 565 37.48 -20.51 -12.43
C ASP A 565 38.87 -20.24 -11.80
N THR A 566 39.55 -19.18 -12.24
CA THR A 566 40.89 -18.77 -11.78
C THR A 566 40.87 -17.81 -10.58
N LEU A 567 39.69 -17.55 -9.98
CA LEU A 567 39.51 -16.47 -9.01
C LEU A 567 40.43 -16.56 -7.79
N ASP A 568 40.61 -17.75 -7.21
CA ASP A 568 41.45 -17.92 -6.02
C ASP A 568 42.93 -17.58 -6.29
N GLU A 569 43.44 -17.91 -7.49
CA GLU A 569 44.80 -17.55 -7.93
C GLU A 569 44.93 -16.03 -8.12
N ARG A 570 43.93 -15.42 -8.77
CA ARG A 570 43.86 -13.97 -8.99
C ARG A 570 43.76 -13.15 -7.70
N LEU A 571 43.05 -13.66 -6.70
CA LEU A 571 42.96 -13.02 -5.40
C LEU A 571 44.25 -13.17 -4.60
N ALA A 572 44.96 -14.30 -4.72
CA ALA A 572 46.31 -14.46 -4.18
C ALA A 572 47.31 -13.48 -4.82
N GLU A 573 47.28 -13.30 -6.15
CA GLU A 573 48.10 -12.29 -6.84
C GLU A 573 47.75 -10.86 -6.40
N LEU A 574 46.46 -10.55 -6.20
CA LEU A 574 46.04 -9.23 -5.71
C LEU A 574 46.53 -8.94 -4.27
N LEU A 575 46.60 -9.97 -3.42
CA LEU A 575 47.02 -9.87 -2.01
C LEU A 575 48.54 -9.92 -1.82
N HIS A 576 49.29 -10.63 -2.65
CA HIS A 576 50.73 -10.87 -2.43
C HIS A 576 51.64 -10.45 -3.61
N GLY A 577 51.06 -10.02 -4.73
CA GLY A 577 51.78 -9.60 -5.93
C GLY A 577 52.28 -8.14 -5.91
N PRO A 578 53.00 -7.72 -6.97
CA PRO A 578 53.60 -6.39 -7.04
C PRO A 578 52.58 -5.24 -6.85
N GLY A 579 52.90 -4.35 -5.90
CA GLY A 579 52.05 -3.20 -5.56
C GLY A 579 50.80 -3.52 -4.73
N ALA A 580 50.67 -4.73 -4.18
CA ALA A 580 49.59 -5.08 -3.24
C ALA A 580 49.62 -4.27 -1.92
N GLU A 581 50.76 -3.67 -1.58
CA GLU A 581 50.96 -2.81 -0.41
C GLU A 581 50.15 -1.50 -0.42
N ARG A 582 49.73 -1.01 -1.60
CA ARG A 582 49.18 0.36 -1.77
C ARG A 582 47.65 0.44 -1.83
N ALA A 583 46.94 -0.67 -1.61
CA ALA A 583 45.50 -0.77 -1.89
C ALA A 583 44.71 -1.49 -0.79
N GLU A 584 44.76 -0.97 0.45
CA GLU A 584 44.06 -1.52 1.62
C GLU A 584 42.58 -1.85 1.37
N ASP A 585 41.84 -0.97 0.67
CA ASP A 585 40.42 -1.20 0.34
C ASP A 585 40.20 -2.47 -0.51
N LEU A 586 41.13 -2.78 -1.41
CA LEU A 586 41.06 -3.99 -2.24
C LEU A 586 41.46 -5.24 -1.45
N ARG A 587 42.44 -5.15 -0.55
CA ARG A 587 42.80 -6.24 0.38
C ARG A 587 41.62 -6.60 1.28
N VAL A 588 40.99 -5.60 1.89
CA VAL A 588 39.75 -5.75 2.69
C VAL A 588 38.65 -6.44 1.88
N SER A 589 38.44 -6.02 0.63
CA SER A 589 37.43 -6.62 -0.24
C SER A 589 37.75 -8.07 -0.61
N ALA A 590 39.00 -8.37 -1.00
CA ALA A 590 39.45 -9.73 -1.33
C ALA A 590 39.37 -10.69 -0.14
N TYR A 591 39.82 -10.28 1.05
CA TYR A 591 39.69 -11.10 2.26
C TYR A 591 38.24 -11.32 2.68
N THR A 592 37.37 -10.30 2.59
CA THR A 592 35.93 -10.47 2.85
C THR A 592 35.32 -11.50 1.91
N TRP A 593 35.72 -11.49 0.64
CA TRP A 593 35.23 -12.41 -0.37
C TRP A 593 35.73 -13.85 -0.15
N LEU A 594 37.05 -14.05 0.03
CA LEU A 594 37.66 -15.36 0.28
C LEU A 594 37.12 -16.03 1.55
N LEU A 595 36.93 -15.24 2.61
CA LEU A 595 36.57 -15.76 3.93
C LEU A 595 35.05 -15.93 4.14
N ARG A 596 34.21 -15.53 3.17
CA ARG A 596 32.73 -15.55 3.27
C ARG A 596 32.12 -16.94 3.50
N ARG A 597 32.81 -18.00 3.08
CA ARG A 597 32.33 -19.40 3.15
C ARG A 597 32.54 -20.05 4.52
N ALA A 598 33.46 -19.50 5.32
CA ALA A 598 33.81 -19.98 6.67
C ALA A 598 34.17 -21.48 6.75
N ASP A 599 34.77 -22.03 5.69
CA ASP A 599 35.27 -23.41 5.62
C ASP A 599 36.74 -23.52 6.09
N ASP A 600 37.26 -24.75 6.22
CA ASP A 600 38.61 -25.01 6.74
C ASP A 600 39.72 -24.36 5.91
N ALA A 601 39.52 -24.23 4.60
CA ALA A 601 40.44 -23.54 3.70
C ALA A 601 40.44 -22.02 3.94
N ALA A 602 39.26 -21.43 4.12
CA ALA A 602 39.12 -20.04 4.55
C ALA A 602 39.73 -19.82 5.96
N PHE A 603 39.51 -20.74 6.90
CA PHE A 603 40.08 -20.65 8.25
C PHE A 603 41.62 -20.67 8.23
N THR A 604 42.19 -21.57 7.43
CA THR A 604 43.64 -21.67 7.21
C THR A 604 44.20 -20.35 6.64
N ARG A 605 43.54 -19.78 5.63
CA ARG A 605 43.91 -18.48 5.05
C ARG A 605 43.83 -17.33 6.06
N LEU A 606 42.77 -17.28 6.88
CA LEU A 606 42.62 -16.29 7.95
C LEU A 606 43.74 -16.40 8.98
N CYS A 607 44.08 -17.62 9.41
CA CYS A 607 45.15 -17.86 10.38
C CYS A 607 46.54 -17.46 9.84
N ALA A 608 46.79 -17.67 8.54
CA ALA A 608 48.01 -17.20 7.89
C ALA A 608 48.05 -15.67 7.83
N ALA A 609 46.99 -15.02 7.35
CA ALA A 609 46.92 -13.57 7.20
C ALA A 609 46.99 -12.83 8.55
N LEU A 610 46.38 -13.36 9.62
CA LEU A 610 46.50 -12.78 10.97
C LEU A 610 47.91 -12.87 11.56
N ARG A 611 48.72 -13.85 11.12
CA ARG A 611 50.11 -14.02 11.58
C ARG A 611 51.11 -13.26 10.71
N ASP A 612 50.69 -12.70 9.58
CA ASP A 612 51.52 -11.84 8.74
C ASP A 612 51.61 -10.43 9.32
N ALA A 613 52.78 -10.10 9.89
CA ALA A 613 53.06 -8.78 10.45
C ALA A 613 53.29 -7.68 9.40
N SER A 614 53.26 -8.00 8.10
CA SER A 614 53.34 -7.02 7.01
C SER A 614 51.97 -6.45 6.60
N GLU A 615 50.86 -7.00 7.10
CA GLU A 615 49.52 -6.48 6.81
C GLU A 615 49.30 -5.08 7.42
N PRO A 616 48.76 -4.11 6.66
CA PRO A 616 48.41 -2.80 7.19
C PRO A 616 47.40 -2.87 8.35
N GLU A 617 47.51 -1.96 9.33
CA GLU A 617 46.70 -1.96 10.56
C GLU A 617 45.19 -2.08 10.30
N ARG A 618 44.70 -1.40 9.24
CA ARG A 618 43.30 -1.45 8.82
C ARG A 618 42.87 -2.83 8.29
N VAL A 619 43.76 -3.52 7.58
CA VAL A 619 43.52 -4.87 7.04
C VAL A 619 43.59 -5.89 8.18
N ALA A 620 44.58 -5.78 9.07
CA ALA A 620 44.69 -6.59 10.28
C ALA A 620 43.45 -6.46 11.18
N SER A 621 42.99 -5.23 11.43
CA SER A 621 41.74 -4.96 12.18
C SER A 621 40.51 -5.58 11.53
N HIS A 622 40.46 -5.62 10.20
CA HIS A 622 39.35 -6.24 9.46
C HIS A 622 39.41 -7.77 9.51
N LEU A 623 40.61 -8.36 9.38
CA LEU A 623 40.84 -9.80 9.56
C LEU A 623 40.45 -10.25 10.98
N GLU A 624 40.81 -9.47 12.01
CA GLU A 624 40.38 -9.72 13.39
C GLU A 624 38.85 -9.67 13.53
N ALA A 625 38.17 -8.75 12.84
CA ALA A 625 36.71 -8.72 12.80
C ALA A 625 36.08 -9.91 12.05
N LEU A 626 36.77 -10.48 11.05
CA LEU A 626 36.33 -11.67 10.31
C LEU A 626 36.47 -12.98 11.12
N THR A 627 37.25 -12.99 12.21
CA THR A 627 37.29 -14.15 13.15
C THR A 627 35.92 -14.48 13.78
N LEU A 628 34.98 -13.54 13.75
CA LEU A 628 33.60 -13.71 14.23
C LEU A 628 32.71 -14.50 13.26
N VAL A 629 33.15 -14.73 12.02
CA VAL A 629 32.42 -15.53 11.02
C VAL A 629 32.68 -17.04 11.24
N PHE A 630 33.79 -17.38 11.89
CA PHE A 630 34.20 -18.75 12.19
C PHE A 630 33.72 -19.17 13.59
N PRO A 631 33.33 -20.45 13.77
CA PRO A 631 32.87 -20.98 15.06
C PRO A 631 34.00 -20.97 16.11
N ASP A 632 33.63 -20.87 17.38
CA ASP A 632 34.59 -20.76 18.49
C ASP A 632 35.48 -22.01 18.58
N GLU A 633 34.91 -23.18 18.28
CA GLU A 633 35.57 -24.48 18.26
C GLU A 633 36.75 -24.56 17.28
N ALA A 634 36.69 -23.82 16.15
CA ALA A 634 37.79 -23.79 15.18
C ALA A 634 39.08 -23.16 15.76
N PHE A 635 38.95 -22.28 16.75
CA PHE A 635 40.09 -21.61 17.39
C PHE A 635 40.69 -22.41 18.56
N ALA A 636 40.14 -23.58 18.91
CA ALA A 636 40.65 -24.42 20.00
C ALA A 636 42.12 -24.87 19.77
N GLU A 637 42.53 -24.98 18.51
CA GLU A 637 43.92 -25.32 18.11
C GLU A 637 44.79 -24.07 17.86
N ALA A 638 44.25 -22.86 18.01
CA ALA A 638 44.92 -21.58 17.78
C ALA A 638 44.71 -20.55 18.93
N PRO A 639 45.10 -20.87 20.18
CA PRO A 639 44.89 -20.01 21.36
C PRO A 639 45.68 -18.70 21.33
N ASP A 640 46.65 -18.55 20.42
CA ASP A 640 47.30 -17.28 20.09
C ASP A 640 46.36 -16.31 19.37
N LEU A 641 45.52 -16.83 18.47
CA LEU A 641 44.54 -16.07 17.69
C LEU A 641 43.21 -15.91 18.42
N GLU A 642 42.81 -16.88 19.26
CA GLU A 642 41.62 -16.78 20.11
C GLU A 642 41.64 -15.52 20.98
N ARG A 643 42.80 -15.17 21.56
CA ARG A 643 43.00 -13.95 22.36
C ARG A 643 42.88 -12.64 21.57
N ARG A 644 42.96 -12.69 20.24
CA ARG A 644 42.79 -11.53 19.34
C ARG A 644 41.35 -11.37 18.84
N ARG A 645 40.46 -12.32 19.14
CA ARG A 645 39.05 -12.23 18.72
C ARG A 645 38.37 -11.07 19.47
N PRO A 646 37.75 -10.11 18.77
CA PRO A 646 37.11 -8.96 19.41
C PRO A 646 35.93 -9.42 20.26
N THR A 647 35.91 -9.02 21.53
CA THR A 647 34.75 -9.30 22.39
C THR A 647 33.50 -8.62 21.83
N ARG A 648 32.35 -9.32 21.87
CA ARG A 648 31.08 -8.90 21.23
C ARG A 648 30.56 -7.52 21.69
N ALA A 649 31.12 -6.95 22.76
CA ALA A 649 30.83 -5.64 23.30
C ALA A 649 31.64 -4.46 22.69
N GLN A 650 32.74 -4.70 21.97
CA GLN A 650 33.71 -3.65 21.58
C GLN A 650 33.40 -2.89 20.27
N ARG A 651 32.27 -3.15 19.59
CA ARG A 651 31.88 -2.43 18.37
C ARG A 651 31.18 -1.08 18.64
N THR A 652 31.92 -0.06 19.06
CA THR A 652 31.46 1.35 18.96
C THR A 652 32.56 2.35 18.57
N LYS A 653 32.62 2.71 17.27
CA LYS A 653 32.85 4.06 16.67
C LYS A 653 33.10 3.90 15.14
N ALA A 654 32.88 4.90 14.28
CA ALA A 654 32.59 6.31 14.54
C ALA A 654 31.41 6.86 13.71
N GLY A 655 30.70 7.82 14.30
CA GLY A 655 29.71 8.72 13.71
C GLY A 655 29.60 9.95 14.62
N PRO A 656 29.15 11.12 14.14
CA PRO A 656 29.42 12.40 14.80
C PRO A 656 28.80 12.54 16.20
N VAL A 657 29.45 13.38 17.00
CA VAL A 657 29.29 13.52 18.46
C VAL A 657 27.82 13.57 18.92
N ARG A 658 27.42 12.57 19.70
CA ARG A 658 26.32 12.70 20.66
C ARG A 658 26.90 12.97 22.05
N LEU A 659 26.29 13.91 22.77
CA LEU A 659 26.49 14.05 24.22
C LEU A 659 26.15 12.72 24.90
N ALA A 660 26.96 12.33 25.88
CA ALA A 660 26.99 10.96 26.38
C ALA A 660 25.71 10.54 27.11
N PRO A 661 25.21 9.31 26.90
CA PRO A 661 24.32 8.64 27.82
C PRO A 661 25.13 7.77 28.81
N GLU A 662 24.84 7.92 30.10
CA GLU A 662 25.28 7.00 31.14
C GLU A 662 24.60 5.62 30.96
N SER A 663 25.23 4.57 31.50
CA SER A 663 24.74 3.18 31.45
C SER A 663 23.68 2.89 32.54
N PRO A 664 22.98 1.73 32.54
CA PRO A 664 22.52 0.87 31.43
C PRO A 664 20.97 0.76 31.40
N VAL A 665 20.41 0.03 30.43
CA VAL A 665 18.94 -0.10 30.26
C VAL A 665 18.31 -1.01 31.33
N HIS A 666 17.61 -0.42 32.30
CA HIS A 666 16.68 -1.16 33.16
C HIS A 666 15.38 -1.54 32.39
N SER A 667 14.91 -2.78 32.55
CA SER A 667 13.74 -3.30 31.83
C SER A 667 12.43 -2.64 32.30
N SER A 668 11.88 -1.74 31.49
CA SER A 668 10.68 -0.94 31.77
C SER A 668 9.33 -1.69 31.64
N ARG A 669 9.31 -3.00 31.92
CA ARG A 669 8.10 -3.84 31.83
C ARG A 669 7.11 -3.50 32.96
N ARG A 670 5.81 -3.63 32.68
CA ARG A 670 4.69 -3.27 33.56
C ARG A 670 3.77 -4.46 33.81
N LEU A 671 3.16 -4.53 35.00
CA LEU A 671 2.11 -5.52 35.26
C LEU A 671 0.82 -5.12 34.54
N LEU A 672 0.17 -6.07 33.87
CA LEU A 672 -1.14 -5.89 33.26
C LEU A 672 -2.24 -6.13 34.31
N GLY A 673 -2.42 -5.17 35.21
CA GLY A 673 -3.34 -5.29 36.35
C GLY A 673 -2.97 -6.48 37.25
N ARG A 674 -3.99 -7.21 37.73
CA ARG A 674 -3.84 -8.41 38.58
C ARG A 674 -3.71 -9.73 37.79
N THR A 675 -3.50 -9.68 36.47
CA THR A 675 -3.36 -10.89 35.63
C THR A 675 -2.07 -11.69 35.88
N GLY A 676 -1.08 -11.12 36.58
CA GLY A 676 0.26 -11.69 36.71
C GLY A 676 1.12 -11.60 35.43
N LEU A 677 0.58 -11.05 34.33
CA LEU A 677 1.33 -10.85 33.09
C LEU A 677 2.18 -9.58 33.18
N SER A 678 3.41 -9.65 32.70
CA SER A 678 4.31 -8.50 32.56
C SER A 678 4.48 -8.15 31.08
N VAL A 679 4.11 -6.93 30.70
CA VAL A 679 4.09 -6.43 29.32
C VAL A 679 5.09 -5.29 29.13
N SER A 680 5.68 -5.21 27.93
CA SER A 680 6.42 -4.05 27.46
C SER A 680 5.48 -2.85 27.31
N PRO A 681 5.96 -1.60 27.46
CA PRO A 681 5.15 -0.40 27.28
C PRO A 681 4.40 -0.33 25.93
N LEU A 682 4.93 -0.98 24.89
CA LEU A 682 4.26 -1.14 23.60
C LEU A 682 3.77 -2.58 23.39
N VAL A 683 2.59 -2.70 22.77
CA VAL A 683 2.07 -3.93 22.14
C VAL A 683 2.18 -3.74 20.62
N LEU A 684 2.97 -4.56 19.92
CA LEU A 684 3.13 -4.42 18.46
C LEU A 684 2.07 -5.20 17.68
N SER A 685 1.40 -4.54 16.74
CA SER A 685 0.39 -5.15 15.87
C SER A 685 0.98 -5.71 14.58
N GLY A 686 0.50 -6.89 14.17
CA GLY A 686 0.82 -7.49 12.87
C GLY A 686 0.12 -6.86 11.66
N ALA A 687 -0.76 -5.86 11.86
CA ALA A 687 -1.68 -5.32 10.85
C ALA A 687 -1.05 -4.75 9.57
N HIS A 688 0.24 -4.37 9.60
CA HIS A 688 0.96 -3.83 8.44
C HIS A 688 2.03 -4.78 7.88
N GLY A 689 2.05 -6.05 8.30
CA GLY A 689 2.92 -7.05 7.69
C GLY A 689 4.42 -6.76 7.81
N LEU A 690 4.87 -6.17 8.93
CA LEU A 690 6.30 -5.98 9.19
C LEU A 690 7.06 -7.31 8.99
N PRO A 691 8.23 -7.30 8.33
CA PRO A 691 9.01 -8.51 8.11
C PRO A 691 9.47 -9.12 9.43
N VAL A 692 9.64 -10.45 9.44
CA VAL A 692 10.05 -11.23 10.63
C VAL A 692 11.33 -10.67 11.27
N SER A 693 12.26 -10.12 10.49
CA SER A 693 13.47 -9.44 10.98
C SER A 693 13.19 -8.19 11.81
N ALA A 694 12.24 -7.35 11.39
CA ALA A 694 11.85 -6.16 12.15
C ALA A 694 11.11 -6.53 13.45
N LEU A 695 10.29 -7.58 13.42
CA LEU A 695 9.64 -8.12 14.63
C LEU A 695 10.66 -8.71 15.62
N ALA A 696 11.72 -9.36 15.12
CA ALA A 696 12.84 -9.84 15.92
C ALA A 696 13.65 -8.67 16.52
N GLU A 697 14.01 -7.65 15.73
CA GLU A 697 14.72 -6.46 16.24
C GLU A 697 13.92 -5.77 17.36
N ALA A 698 12.59 -5.64 17.21
CA ALA A 698 11.73 -5.10 18.25
C ALA A 698 11.72 -5.96 19.53
N HIS A 699 11.76 -7.28 19.39
CA HIS A 699 11.81 -8.20 20.52
C HIS A 699 13.15 -8.11 21.26
N GLU A 700 14.26 -8.07 20.53
CA GLU A 700 15.61 -7.86 21.05
C GLU A 700 15.75 -6.51 21.76
N ALA A 701 15.09 -5.45 21.23
CA ALA A 701 15.00 -4.14 21.87
C ALA A 701 14.12 -4.12 23.16
N GLY A 702 13.44 -5.22 23.49
CA GLY A 702 12.71 -5.40 24.74
C GLY A 702 11.18 -5.44 24.63
N VAL A 703 10.60 -5.38 23.42
CA VAL A 703 9.16 -5.63 23.22
C VAL A 703 8.86 -7.10 23.49
N ASN A 704 7.84 -7.39 24.31
CA ASN A 704 7.37 -8.75 24.53
C ASN A 704 5.88 -8.95 24.22
N ALA A 705 5.11 -7.86 24.05
CA ALA A 705 3.68 -7.92 23.80
C ALA A 705 3.36 -7.74 22.30
N PHE A 706 2.56 -8.65 21.74
CA PHE A 706 2.19 -8.66 20.32
C PHE A 706 0.68 -8.86 20.12
N PHE A 707 0.06 -8.03 19.28
CA PHE A 707 -1.35 -8.11 18.92
C PHE A 707 -1.51 -8.90 17.60
N TRP A 708 -2.19 -10.04 17.68
CA TRP A 708 -2.22 -11.06 16.65
C TRP A 708 -3.63 -11.40 16.17
N GLU A 709 -3.75 -11.64 14.87
CA GLU A 709 -4.93 -12.20 14.21
C GLU A 709 -4.49 -13.30 13.22
N PRO A 710 -5.34 -14.31 12.92
CA PRO A 710 -5.01 -15.43 12.03
C PRO A 710 -4.42 -15.05 10.66
N ARG A 711 -4.80 -13.88 10.13
CA ARG A 711 -4.35 -13.33 8.84
C ARG A 711 -2.99 -12.63 8.87
N TYR A 712 -2.38 -12.42 10.04
CA TYR A 712 -1.09 -11.73 10.14
C TYR A 712 0.06 -12.69 9.90
N THR A 713 0.31 -13.01 8.62
CA THR A 713 1.24 -14.05 8.19
C THR A 713 2.66 -13.88 8.73
N GLU A 714 3.26 -12.69 8.62
CA GLU A 714 4.63 -12.44 9.12
C GLU A 714 4.72 -12.58 10.64
N LEU A 715 3.76 -12.00 11.37
CA LEU A 715 3.70 -12.14 12.83
C LEU A 715 3.49 -13.60 13.24
N THR A 716 2.70 -14.36 12.49
CA THR A 716 2.50 -15.80 12.71
C THR A 716 3.78 -16.58 12.48
N ARG A 717 4.57 -16.26 11.44
CA ARG A 717 5.89 -16.87 11.21
C ARG A 717 6.88 -16.53 12.33
N PHE A 718 6.92 -15.27 12.76
CA PHE A 718 7.76 -14.80 13.86
C PHE A 718 7.43 -15.54 15.17
N LEU A 719 6.16 -15.55 15.60
CA LEU A 719 5.70 -16.19 16.83
C LEU A 719 5.87 -17.72 16.86
N ARG A 720 6.02 -18.35 15.68
CA ARG A 720 6.31 -19.79 15.52
C ARG A 720 7.80 -20.09 15.37
N SER A 721 8.66 -19.09 15.30
CA SER A 721 10.09 -19.29 15.06
C SER A 721 10.79 -19.75 16.35
N GLY A 722 11.51 -20.87 16.28
CA GLY A 722 12.29 -21.40 17.40
C GLY A 722 13.46 -20.51 17.86
N ARG A 723 13.68 -19.37 17.20
CA ARG A 723 14.61 -18.31 17.64
C ARG A 723 14.04 -17.46 18.78
N THR A 724 12.72 -17.47 18.97
CA THR A 724 12.08 -16.84 20.14
C THR A 724 11.93 -17.86 21.26
N ARG A 725 12.51 -17.58 22.44
CA ARG A 725 12.10 -18.29 23.66
C ARG A 725 10.66 -17.84 23.95
N ARG A 726 9.74 -18.79 24.08
CA ARG A 726 8.33 -18.48 24.38
C ARG A 726 8.18 -17.83 25.76
N ASP A 727 9.10 -18.16 26.68
CA ASP A 727 9.18 -17.61 28.02
C ASP A 727 9.25 -16.08 28.02
N GLY A 728 8.18 -15.46 28.53
CA GLY A 728 8.07 -14.03 28.69
C GLY A 728 7.50 -13.27 27.49
N LEU A 729 7.12 -13.93 26.39
CA LEU A 729 6.25 -13.34 25.36
C LEU A 729 4.79 -13.24 25.85
N VAL A 730 4.07 -12.22 25.37
CA VAL A 730 2.64 -12.02 25.62
C VAL A 730 1.92 -11.82 24.28
N VAL A 731 1.12 -12.80 23.87
CA VAL A 731 0.27 -12.69 22.68
C VAL A 731 -1.14 -12.27 23.07
N VAL A 732 -1.57 -11.12 22.53
CA VAL A 732 -2.94 -10.63 22.58
C VAL A 732 -3.64 -11.12 21.31
N ALA A 733 -4.46 -12.15 21.45
CA ALA A 733 -5.33 -12.70 20.42
C ALA A 733 -6.80 -12.36 20.74
N GLY A 734 -7.74 -12.77 19.89
CA GLY A 734 -9.16 -12.55 20.16
C GLY A 734 -10.10 -13.10 19.10
N THR A 735 -11.38 -12.85 19.29
CA THR A 735 -12.48 -13.35 18.45
C THR A 735 -13.51 -12.28 18.11
N TYR A 736 -14.03 -12.39 16.90
CA TYR A 736 -15.20 -11.65 16.41
C TYR A 736 -16.49 -12.50 16.44
N HIS A 737 -16.52 -13.70 17.03
CA HIS A 737 -17.70 -14.59 17.10
C HIS A 737 -18.31 -14.65 18.51
N SER A 738 -19.63 -14.84 18.62
CA SER A 738 -20.38 -14.84 19.90
C SER A 738 -20.82 -16.23 20.32
N GLY A 739 -20.98 -16.42 21.63
CA GLY A 739 -21.45 -17.66 22.24
C GLY A 739 -20.32 -18.61 22.59
N ALA A 740 -20.56 -19.43 23.61
CA ALA A 740 -19.53 -20.25 24.26
C ALA A 740 -18.81 -21.20 23.29
N GLU A 741 -19.56 -21.85 22.39
CA GLU A 741 -19.01 -22.79 21.41
C GLU A 741 -18.07 -22.09 20.40
N ALA A 742 -18.47 -20.94 19.89
CA ALA A 742 -17.68 -20.20 18.89
C ALA A 742 -16.40 -19.61 19.50
N ILE A 743 -16.46 -19.11 20.73
CA ILE A 743 -15.28 -18.67 21.50
C ILE A 743 -14.29 -19.84 21.68
N ARG A 744 -14.78 -21.01 22.13
CA ARG A 744 -13.95 -22.22 22.32
C ARG A 744 -13.33 -22.71 21.01
N ARG A 745 -14.09 -22.69 19.91
CA ARG A 745 -13.63 -23.01 18.55
C ARG A 745 -12.49 -22.10 18.12
N ASP A 746 -12.63 -20.80 18.31
CA ASP A 746 -11.65 -19.80 17.89
C ASP A 746 -10.36 -19.86 18.73
N VAL A 747 -10.46 -20.08 20.04
CA VAL A 747 -9.29 -20.33 20.90
C VAL A 747 -8.56 -21.60 20.44
N LYS A 748 -9.28 -22.70 20.16
CA LYS A 748 -8.68 -23.94 19.62
C LYS A 748 -7.99 -23.70 18.26
N ALA A 749 -8.56 -22.87 17.39
CA ALA A 749 -7.97 -22.50 16.11
C ALA A 749 -6.70 -21.65 16.28
N ALA A 750 -6.72 -20.64 17.15
CA ALA A 750 -5.57 -19.78 17.45
C ALA A 750 -4.39 -20.58 18.02
N LEU A 751 -4.65 -21.45 19.00
CA LEU A 751 -3.66 -22.37 19.60
C LEU A 751 -3.01 -23.26 18.53
N ARG A 752 -3.82 -23.87 17.65
CA ARG A 752 -3.33 -24.67 16.51
C ARG A 752 -2.49 -23.86 15.52
N LEU A 753 -2.91 -22.65 15.17
CA LEU A 753 -2.22 -21.79 14.19
C LEU A 753 -0.86 -21.33 14.69
N LEU A 754 -0.80 -20.92 15.97
CA LEU A 754 0.42 -20.46 16.64
C LEU A 754 1.32 -21.60 17.14
N ARG A 755 0.84 -22.85 17.14
CA ARG A 755 1.56 -24.04 17.66
C ARG A 755 1.93 -23.89 19.14
N THR A 756 0.96 -23.53 19.96
CA THR A 756 1.09 -23.40 21.43
C THR A 756 -0.13 -24.03 22.11
N ASP A 757 0.03 -24.51 23.34
CA ASP A 757 -1.04 -25.09 24.14
C ASP A 757 -1.83 -24.04 24.95
N GLN A 758 -1.25 -22.84 25.12
CA GLN A 758 -1.81 -21.73 25.88
C GLN A 758 -1.62 -20.38 25.15
N LEU A 759 -2.61 -19.46 25.28
CA LEU A 759 -2.52 -18.04 24.88
C LEU A 759 -2.39 -17.14 26.12
N ASP A 760 -1.79 -15.96 25.97
CA ASP A 760 -1.59 -15.06 27.11
C ASP A 760 -2.80 -14.17 27.40
N VAL A 761 -3.31 -13.45 26.39
CA VAL A 761 -4.52 -12.63 26.50
C VAL A 761 -5.45 -12.95 25.35
N PHE A 762 -6.71 -13.30 25.65
CA PHE A 762 -7.75 -13.48 24.63
C PHE A 762 -8.89 -12.48 24.81
N LEU A 763 -9.16 -11.68 23.78
CA LEU A 763 -10.14 -10.59 23.83
C LEU A 763 -11.37 -10.88 22.95
N LEU A 764 -12.55 -10.52 23.44
CA LEU A 764 -13.69 -10.25 22.54
C LEU A 764 -13.37 -8.97 21.76
N PHE A 765 -13.19 -9.06 20.44
CA PHE A 765 -12.76 -7.92 19.64
C PHE A 765 -13.91 -7.03 19.18
N TRP A 766 -13.69 -5.71 19.26
CA TRP A 766 -14.53 -4.67 18.67
C TRP A 766 -16.00 -4.73 19.11
N VAL A 767 -16.21 -4.94 20.41
CA VAL A 767 -17.53 -5.07 21.05
C VAL A 767 -18.31 -3.77 20.93
N ARG A 768 -19.53 -3.85 20.41
CA ARG A 768 -20.44 -2.71 20.20
C ARG A 768 -21.74 -2.76 21.00
N SER A 769 -22.18 -3.93 21.46
CA SER A 769 -23.43 -4.09 22.23
C SER A 769 -23.23 -4.71 23.62
N ARG A 770 -24.24 -4.55 24.50
CA ARG A 770 -24.29 -5.18 25.84
C ARG A 770 -24.39 -6.70 25.76
N GLU A 771 -25.17 -7.21 24.81
CA GLU A 771 -25.37 -8.64 24.56
C GLU A 771 -24.05 -9.39 24.30
N ARG A 772 -23.03 -8.67 23.84
CA ARG A 772 -21.69 -9.22 23.58
C ARG A 772 -20.82 -9.38 24.84
N LEU A 773 -21.20 -8.76 25.95
CA LEU A 773 -20.50 -8.82 27.25
C LEU A 773 -21.34 -9.51 28.33
N ASP A 774 -22.28 -10.37 27.92
CA ASP A 774 -23.15 -11.13 28.79
C ASP A 774 -22.42 -12.24 29.60
N ALA A 775 -23.19 -12.88 30.48
CA ALA A 775 -22.70 -13.99 31.29
C ALA A 775 -22.24 -15.20 30.45
N GLU A 776 -22.91 -15.54 29.33
CA GLU A 776 -22.53 -16.68 28.47
C GLU A 776 -21.09 -16.50 27.94
N ASN A 777 -20.78 -15.31 27.40
CA ASN A 777 -19.47 -15.01 26.84
C ASN A 777 -18.40 -14.84 27.94
N PHE A 778 -18.77 -14.30 29.11
CA PHE A 778 -17.86 -14.21 30.27
C PHE A 778 -17.49 -15.59 30.83
N GLU A 779 -18.48 -16.44 31.13
CA GLU A 779 -18.30 -17.78 31.69
C GLU A 779 -17.52 -18.70 30.74
N ALA A 780 -17.73 -18.55 29.42
CA ALA A 780 -16.94 -19.29 28.42
C ALA A 780 -15.44 -18.96 28.49
N LEU A 781 -15.09 -17.67 28.65
CA LEU A 781 -13.70 -17.23 28.78
C LEU A 781 -13.11 -17.61 30.14
N GLU A 782 -13.89 -17.52 31.21
CA GLU A 782 -13.49 -17.93 32.55
C GLU A 782 -13.21 -19.45 32.61
N SER A 783 -14.05 -20.28 32.00
CA SER A 783 -13.81 -21.71 31.87
C SER A 783 -12.53 -22.01 31.08
N LEU A 784 -12.30 -21.32 29.96
CA LEU A 784 -11.07 -21.46 29.17
C LEU A 784 -9.81 -21.05 29.94
N ARG A 785 -9.94 -20.11 30.90
CA ARG A 785 -8.88 -19.74 31.85
C ARG A 785 -8.63 -20.84 32.86
N ALA A 786 -9.68 -21.38 33.48
CA ALA A 786 -9.60 -22.49 34.44
C ALA A 786 -9.03 -23.78 33.80
N GLU A 787 -9.35 -24.03 32.53
CA GLU A 787 -8.78 -25.10 31.69
C GLU A 787 -7.31 -24.85 31.28
N GLY A 788 -6.72 -23.71 31.64
CA GLY A 788 -5.35 -23.34 31.30
C GLY A 788 -5.12 -23.04 29.81
N ARG A 789 -6.17 -22.89 28.99
CA ARG A 789 -6.05 -22.59 27.54
C ARG A 789 -5.69 -21.13 27.27
N ILE A 790 -6.09 -20.23 28.18
CA ILE A 790 -5.77 -18.79 28.16
C ILE A 790 -5.30 -18.34 29.55
N ARG A 791 -4.33 -17.43 29.66
CA ARG A 791 -3.85 -16.93 30.98
C ARG A 791 -4.71 -15.79 31.50
N ALA A 792 -5.10 -14.88 30.62
CA ALA A 792 -6.01 -13.77 30.89
C ALA A 792 -6.99 -13.57 29.72
N PHE A 793 -8.08 -12.87 30.00
CA PHE A 793 -9.09 -12.54 29.00
C PHE A 793 -9.67 -11.14 29.22
N GLY A 794 -10.46 -10.68 28.26
CA GLY A 794 -11.05 -9.35 28.28
C GLY A 794 -11.89 -9.07 27.06
N PHE A 795 -12.10 -7.77 26.81
CA PHE A 795 -12.75 -7.28 25.59
C PHE A 795 -12.06 -6.01 25.09
N SER A 796 -12.23 -5.71 23.80
CA SER A 796 -11.87 -4.42 23.21
C SER A 796 -13.10 -3.65 22.75
N THR A 797 -13.17 -2.36 23.08
CA THR A 797 -14.29 -1.50 22.67
C THR A 797 -13.88 -0.03 22.51
N HIS A 798 -14.68 0.70 21.74
CA HIS A 798 -14.64 2.17 21.66
C HIS A 798 -15.63 2.85 22.62
N HIS A 799 -16.53 2.08 23.25
CA HIS A 799 -17.66 2.58 24.04
C HIS A 799 -17.32 2.56 25.54
N ARG A 800 -17.09 3.75 26.12
CA ARG A 800 -16.66 3.89 27.53
C ARG A 800 -17.73 3.46 28.53
N GLU A 801 -19.00 3.86 28.33
CA GLU A 801 -20.08 3.44 29.23
C GLU A 801 -20.27 1.92 29.22
N LEU A 802 -20.25 1.29 28.04
CA LEU A 802 -20.30 -0.17 27.88
C LEU A 802 -19.15 -0.86 28.64
N ALA A 803 -17.94 -0.30 28.60
CA ALA A 803 -16.81 -0.82 29.36
C ALA A 803 -17.00 -0.68 30.87
N LEU A 804 -17.45 0.48 31.37
CA LEU A 804 -17.73 0.72 32.79
C LEU A 804 -18.82 -0.20 33.33
N GLU A 805 -19.91 -0.35 32.58
CA GLU A 805 -21.03 -1.25 32.91
C GLU A 805 -20.55 -2.71 33.01
N ALA A 806 -19.79 -3.17 32.02
CA ALA A 806 -19.23 -4.52 32.02
C ALA A 806 -18.26 -4.77 33.18
N LEU A 807 -17.38 -3.81 33.52
CA LEU A 807 -16.52 -3.89 34.72
C LEU A 807 -17.34 -3.95 36.01
N GLY A 808 -18.51 -3.29 36.05
CA GLY A 808 -19.45 -3.34 37.16
C GLY A 808 -20.14 -4.70 37.33
N GLN A 809 -20.52 -5.34 36.21
CA GLN A 809 -21.24 -6.61 36.16
C GLN A 809 -20.35 -7.84 36.43
N HIS A 810 -19.16 -7.89 35.83
CA HIS A 810 -18.26 -9.05 35.91
C HIS A 810 -16.79 -8.63 36.14
N PRO A 811 -15.97 -9.46 36.83
CA PRO A 811 -14.58 -9.13 37.17
C PRO A 811 -13.62 -9.34 35.98
N TRP A 812 -13.79 -8.57 34.91
CA TRP A 812 -12.98 -8.67 33.69
C TRP A 812 -11.48 -8.41 33.96
N PRO A 813 -10.57 -9.35 33.65
CA PRO A 813 -9.15 -9.20 33.94
C PRO A 813 -8.43 -8.14 33.09
N VAL A 814 -8.86 -7.94 31.84
CA VAL A 814 -8.28 -6.98 30.89
C VAL A 814 -9.37 -6.19 30.18
N VAL A 815 -9.15 -4.89 29.99
CA VAL A 815 -9.92 -4.05 29.06
C VAL A 815 -8.99 -3.39 28.06
N MET A 816 -9.33 -3.48 26.77
CA MET A 816 -8.62 -2.79 25.70
C MET A 816 -9.47 -1.62 25.19
N THR A 817 -9.08 -0.39 25.51
CA THR A 817 -9.93 0.79 25.30
C THR A 817 -9.26 1.90 24.50
N ARG A 818 -10.09 2.72 23.87
CA ARG A 818 -9.65 3.88 23.10
C ARG A 818 -9.12 4.95 24.05
N HIS A 819 -7.85 5.33 23.91
CA HIS A 819 -7.24 6.40 24.71
C HIS A 819 -6.17 7.17 23.93
N SER A 820 -6.15 8.49 24.11
CA SER A 820 -5.14 9.44 23.61
C SER A 820 -5.39 10.81 24.25
N ALA A 821 -4.47 11.77 24.09
CA ALA A 821 -4.70 13.15 24.55
C ALA A 821 -5.95 13.79 23.90
N ALA A 822 -6.30 13.40 22.66
CA ALA A 822 -7.53 13.83 22.00
C ALA A 822 -8.81 13.10 22.48
N HIS A 823 -8.66 12.02 23.24
CA HIS A 823 -9.78 11.26 23.82
C HIS A 823 -9.45 10.81 25.26
N PRO A 824 -9.28 11.75 26.20
CA PRO A 824 -8.90 11.48 27.59
C PRO A 824 -10.08 10.97 28.43
N GLY A 825 -11.28 10.81 27.85
CA GLY A 825 -12.51 10.50 28.58
C GLY A 825 -12.50 9.19 29.39
N ALA A 826 -11.56 8.27 29.11
CA ALA A 826 -11.32 7.09 29.93
C ALA A 826 -10.69 7.44 31.30
N GLU A 827 -9.86 8.49 31.37
CA GLU A 827 -9.11 8.89 32.57
C GLU A 827 -10.01 9.33 33.73
N ALA A 828 -11.20 9.87 33.42
CA ALA A 828 -12.12 10.39 34.43
C ALA A 828 -12.88 9.30 35.21
N ALA A 829 -13.00 8.09 34.68
CA ALA A 829 -13.80 7.02 35.30
C ALA A 829 -13.29 5.61 34.98
N LEU A 830 -13.06 5.28 33.71
CA LEU A 830 -12.68 3.93 33.29
C LEU A 830 -11.29 3.51 33.79
N LEU A 831 -10.29 4.41 33.76
CA LEU A 831 -8.95 4.10 34.30
C LEU A 831 -8.95 3.99 35.83
N PRO A 832 -9.54 4.93 36.61
CA PRO A 832 -9.70 4.77 38.06
C PRO A 832 -10.44 3.50 38.46
N GLU A 833 -11.55 3.17 37.79
CA GLU A 833 -12.34 1.96 38.08
C GLU A 833 -11.56 0.69 37.76
N ALA A 834 -10.84 0.65 36.63
CA ALA A 834 -9.96 -0.46 36.29
C ALA A 834 -8.83 -0.64 37.33
N VAL A 835 -8.22 0.46 37.81
CA VAL A 835 -7.22 0.42 38.89
C VAL A 835 -7.82 -0.12 40.19
N ALA A 836 -8.99 0.36 40.59
CA ALA A 836 -9.66 -0.06 41.83
C ALA A 836 -10.00 -1.56 41.82
N ARG A 837 -10.47 -2.09 40.68
CA ARG A 837 -10.75 -3.52 40.47
C ARG A 837 -9.49 -4.36 40.23
N GLY A 838 -8.39 -3.73 39.83
CA GLY A 838 -7.16 -4.41 39.40
C GLY A 838 -7.23 -4.97 37.98
N THR A 839 -8.15 -4.49 37.15
CA THR A 839 -8.24 -4.80 35.71
C THR A 839 -7.05 -4.18 34.97
N GLY A 840 -6.36 -4.96 34.15
CA GLY A 840 -5.27 -4.47 33.30
C GLY A 840 -5.80 -3.67 32.12
N VAL A 841 -5.28 -2.46 31.89
CA VAL A 841 -5.68 -1.64 30.75
C VAL A 841 -4.66 -1.72 29.62
N LEU A 842 -5.14 -2.09 28.42
CA LEU A 842 -4.45 -1.87 27.16
C LEU A 842 -5.09 -0.68 26.45
N THR A 843 -4.28 0.24 25.92
CA THR A 843 -4.78 1.41 25.18
C THR A 843 -4.54 1.27 23.68
N PHE A 844 -5.43 1.85 22.87
CA PHE A 844 -5.22 1.98 21.43
C PHE A 844 -5.72 3.31 20.89
N THR A 845 -5.27 3.67 19.68
CA THR A 845 -5.42 4.99 19.04
C THR A 845 -4.63 6.14 19.69
N ALA A 846 -3.50 5.87 20.35
CA ALA A 846 -2.69 6.91 21.03
C ALA A 846 -2.36 8.14 20.16
N THR A 847 -2.06 7.97 18.87
CA THR A 847 -1.81 9.09 17.91
C THR A 847 -3.08 9.72 17.35
N CYS A 848 -4.26 9.27 17.80
CA CYS A 848 -5.58 9.58 17.27
C CYS A 848 -5.72 9.37 15.74
N TYR A 849 -5.14 8.27 15.24
CA TYR A 849 -4.97 7.96 13.80
C TYR A 849 -4.07 8.98 13.07
N GLY A 850 -3.03 9.47 13.75
CA GLY A 850 -2.09 10.47 13.22
C GLY A 850 -2.57 11.92 13.30
N ARG A 851 -3.73 12.20 13.91
CA ARG A 851 -4.24 13.57 14.10
C ARG A 851 -3.45 14.37 15.14
N LEU A 852 -2.93 13.73 16.18
CA LEU A 852 -2.09 14.38 17.20
C LEU A 852 -0.64 14.67 16.72
N LEU A 853 -0.30 14.27 15.49
CA LEU A 853 1.02 14.46 14.87
C LEU A 853 1.00 15.62 13.86
N ARG A 854 0.03 16.53 14.01
CA ARG A 854 -0.30 17.61 13.09
C ARG A 854 -0.80 18.80 13.91
N LEU A 855 -0.63 20.00 13.38
CA LEU A 855 -1.24 21.20 13.96
C LEU A 855 -2.76 20.99 14.01
N ALA A 856 -3.35 21.27 15.16
CA ALA A 856 -4.76 21.65 15.21
C ALA A 856 -4.86 23.01 14.49
N PRO A 857 -5.83 23.22 13.61
CA PRO A 857 -5.88 24.51 12.92
C PRO A 857 -6.22 25.64 13.91
N GLY A 858 -5.83 26.86 13.55
CA GLY A 858 -5.69 27.98 14.50
C GLY A 858 -4.42 27.95 15.36
N GLU A 859 -3.61 26.88 15.36
CA GLU A 859 -2.29 26.89 16.03
C GLU A 859 -1.22 27.63 15.19
N PRO A 860 -0.32 28.41 15.83
CA PRO A 860 0.84 29.01 15.17
C PRO A 860 1.73 27.97 14.45
N PRO A 861 2.28 28.26 13.25
CA PRO A 861 3.10 27.31 12.49
C PRO A 861 4.38 26.82 13.19
N ASP A 862 4.86 27.57 14.17
CA ASP A 862 6.01 27.29 15.04
C ASP A 862 5.66 26.46 16.29
N THR A 863 4.37 26.08 16.47
CA THR A 863 3.93 25.22 17.58
C THR A 863 4.63 23.86 17.53
N LEU A 864 5.34 23.52 18.60
CA LEU A 864 6.06 22.25 18.73
C LEU A 864 5.06 21.06 18.79
N LEU A 865 5.00 20.28 17.72
CA LEU A 865 4.10 19.14 17.61
C LEU A 865 4.58 17.91 18.39
N PRO A 866 3.65 17.15 19.03
CA PRO A 866 3.96 15.85 19.59
C PRO A 866 4.45 14.84 18.55
N SER A 867 5.48 14.07 18.91
CA SER A 867 5.85 12.89 18.13
C SER A 867 4.92 11.70 18.41
N ALA A 868 5.03 10.65 17.60
CA ALA A 868 4.33 9.38 17.88
C ALA A 868 4.77 8.79 19.23
N VAL A 869 6.06 8.93 19.57
CA VAL A 869 6.65 8.54 20.85
C VAL A 869 5.96 9.26 22.01
N ASP A 870 5.73 10.56 21.87
CA ASP A 870 5.07 11.37 22.92
C ASP A 870 3.59 11.00 23.07
N CYS A 871 2.91 10.67 21.97
CA CYS A 871 1.54 10.12 22.03
C CYS A 871 1.47 8.80 22.82
N TYR A 872 2.44 7.90 22.64
CA TYR A 872 2.53 6.65 23.42
C TYR A 872 2.89 6.93 24.89
N ARG A 873 3.87 7.79 25.15
CA ARG A 873 4.25 8.24 26.52
C ARG A 873 3.09 8.88 27.26
N TYR A 874 2.26 9.68 26.59
CA TYR A 874 1.06 10.27 27.18
C TYR A 874 0.09 9.19 27.69
N ALA A 875 -0.19 8.17 26.86
CA ALA A 875 -1.06 7.07 27.25
C ALA A 875 -0.46 6.25 28.41
N LEU A 876 0.84 5.98 28.34
CA LEU A 876 1.59 5.24 29.36
C LEU A 876 1.79 6.03 30.67
N SER A 877 1.63 7.34 30.67
CA SER A 877 1.72 8.16 31.89
C SER A 877 0.43 8.17 32.71
N GLN A 878 -0.68 7.60 32.19
CA GLN A 878 -1.93 7.51 32.94
C GLN A 878 -1.90 6.32 33.93
N PRO A 879 -2.47 6.47 35.14
CA PRO A 879 -2.61 5.37 36.10
C PRO A 879 -3.32 4.15 35.49
N GLY A 880 -2.84 2.95 35.78
CA GLY A 880 -3.45 1.68 35.35
C GLY A 880 -3.17 1.24 33.91
N VAL A 881 -2.59 2.09 33.06
CA VAL A 881 -2.24 1.71 31.68
C VAL A 881 -1.02 0.80 31.66
N GLY A 882 -1.24 -0.48 31.36
CA GLY A 882 -0.18 -1.49 31.28
C GLY A 882 0.67 -1.34 30.03
N ALA A 883 0.03 -1.21 28.86
CA ALA A 883 0.72 -1.03 27.59
C ALA A 883 -0.17 -0.32 26.54
N CYS A 884 0.44 0.28 25.53
CA CYS A 884 -0.25 0.89 24.39
C CYS A 884 0.00 0.13 23.08
N LEU A 885 -1.04 -0.08 22.28
CA LEU A 885 -0.95 -0.64 20.94
C LEU A 885 -0.19 0.31 20.00
N SER A 886 0.80 -0.23 19.31
CA SER A 886 1.54 0.42 18.22
C SER A 886 1.45 -0.43 16.95
N ALA A 887 1.18 0.23 15.81
CA ALA A 887 1.06 -0.39 14.50
C ALA A 887 1.95 0.37 13.51
N PRO A 888 3.29 0.24 13.60
CA PRO A 888 4.21 0.82 12.63
C PRO A 888 4.01 0.20 11.25
N ARG A 889 4.02 1.05 10.22
CA ARG A 889 3.84 0.65 8.81
C ARG A 889 5.12 0.19 8.13
N ASN A 890 6.27 0.55 8.68
CA ASN A 890 7.60 0.25 8.14
C ASN A 890 8.65 0.26 9.26
N HIS A 891 9.88 -0.14 8.90
CA HIS A 891 11.01 -0.24 9.83
C HIS A 891 11.42 1.08 10.48
N ARG A 892 11.23 2.21 9.78
CA ARG A 892 11.56 3.56 10.31
C ARG A 892 10.60 3.96 11.42
N GLU A 893 9.30 3.79 11.21
CA GLU A 893 8.29 4.03 12.25
C GLU A 893 8.50 3.10 13.44
N LEU A 894 8.88 1.83 13.21
CA LEU A 894 9.23 0.91 14.28
C LEU A 894 10.39 1.46 15.13
N LYS A 895 11.53 1.82 14.52
CA LYS A 895 12.70 2.34 15.23
C LYS A 895 12.38 3.58 16.07
N GLN A 896 11.60 4.50 15.53
CA GLN A 896 11.13 5.68 16.27
C GLN A 896 10.26 5.26 17.46
N ASN A 897 9.28 4.37 17.26
CA ASN A 897 8.39 3.92 18.33
C ASN A 897 9.14 3.20 19.47
N LEU A 898 10.23 2.48 19.18
CA LEU A 898 11.05 1.81 20.20
C LEU A 898 11.72 2.79 21.19
N GLU A 899 11.85 4.08 20.87
CA GLU A 899 12.34 5.12 21.81
C GLU A 899 11.45 5.30 23.05
N VAL A 900 10.21 4.81 23.01
CA VAL A 900 9.31 4.73 24.18
C VAL A 900 9.89 3.83 25.27
N LEU A 901 10.62 2.77 24.92
CA LEU A 901 11.09 1.76 25.88
C LEU A 901 12.11 2.32 26.88
N ALA A 902 12.96 3.26 26.44
CA ALA A 902 13.97 3.90 27.28
C ALA A 902 13.37 4.90 28.30
N ARG A 903 12.27 5.57 27.93
CA ARG A 903 11.54 6.54 28.78
C ARG A 903 10.04 6.47 28.46
N PRO A 904 9.27 5.58 29.11
CA PRO A 904 7.85 5.40 28.78
C PRO A 904 6.91 6.37 29.51
N TRP A 905 7.39 7.13 30.50
CA TRP A 905 6.62 8.19 31.17
C TRP A 905 6.98 9.58 30.64
N MET A 906 6.14 10.56 30.97
CA MET A 906 6.23 11.95 30.56
C MET A 906 6.29 12.85 31.80
N MET A 907 7.03 13.96 31.73
CA MET A 907 7.09 14.94 32.82
C MET A 907 5.77 15.73 32.92
N PRO A 908 5.36 16.23 34.11
CA PRO A 908 4.04 16.84 34.31
C PRO A 908 3.74 18.05 33.42
N ASP A 909 4.76 18.86 33.12
CA ASP A 909 4.73 20.00 32.20
C ASP A 909 4.47 19.58 30.75
N VAL A 910 5.22 18.58 30.25
CA VAL A 910 5.02 18.02 28.91
C VAL A 910 3.66 17.31 28.81
N LEU A 911 3.21 16.69 29.91
CA LEU A 911 1.90 16.05 30.00
C LEU A 911 0.77 17.09 29.96
N ALA A 912 0.93 18.24 30.61
CA ALA A 912 0.00 19.36 30.51
C ALA A 912 -0.05 19.96 29.09
N ALA A 913 1.11 20.13 28.43
CA ALA A 913 1.17 20.56 27.03
C ALA A 913 0.48 19.56 26.09
N MET A 914 0.68 18.25 26.29
CA MET A 914 -0.04 17.20 25.57
C MET A 914 -1.55 17.25 25.80
N ARG A 915 -2.02 17.51 27.03
CA ARG A 915 -3.45 17.70 27.32
C ARG A 915 -4.01 18.88 26.54
N ALA A 916 -3.34 20.04 26.57
CA ALA A 916 -3.80 21.24 25.88
C ALA A 916 -3.89 21.04 24.35
N HIS A 917 -2.88 20.44 23.71
CA HIS A 917 -2.95 20.09 22.29
C HIS A 917 -4.02 19.02 22.01
N GLY A 918 -4.13 18.03 22.90
CA GLY A 918 -5.17 17.02 22.87
C GLY A 918 -6.58 17.61 22.94
N GLU A 919 -6.81 18.60 23.79
CA GLU A 919 -8.08 19.32 23.94
C GLU A 919 -8.43 20.12 22.70
N ARG A 920 -7.45 20.79 22.05
CA ARG A 920 -7.66 21.45 20.75
C ARG A 920 -8.03 20.44 19.67
N VAL A 921 -7.22 19.39 19.47
CA VAL A 921 -7.52 18.29 18.55
C VAL A 921 -8.86 17.60 18.91
N ARG A 922 -9.25 17.57 20.19
CA ARG A 922 -10.53 17.04 20.65
C ARG A 922 -11.69 17.97 20.32
N ALA A 923 -11.57 19.28 20.51
CA ALA A 923 -12.58 20.25 20.09
C ALA A 923 -12.81 20.15 18.57
N VAL A 924 -11.72 20.09 17.80
CA VAL A 924 -11.68 19.82 16.35
C VAL A 924 -12.19 18.42 15.97
N ASN A 925 -12.36 17.50 16.93
CA ASN A 925 -13.03 16.22 16.71
C ASN A 925 -14.45 16.17 17.31
N GLN A 926 -14.80 16.97 18.30
CA GLN A 926 -16.10 16.93 18.97
C GLN A 926 -17.10 17.86 18.31
N ARG A 927 -16.68 19.06 17.91
CA ARG A 927 -17.46 19.85 16.98
C ARG A 927 -17.69 19.02 15.71
N PHE A 928 -16.64 18.50 15.06
CA PHE A 928 -16.73 17.53 13.93
C PHE A 928 -17.82 16.49 14.20
N ASN A 929 -17.70 15.70 15.28
CA ASN A 929 -18.61 14.56 15.52
C ASN A 929 -20.02 14.90 16.03
N ALA A 930 -20.21 15.96 16.83
CA ALA A 930 -21.53 16.36 17.34
C ALA A 930 -22.38 16.93 16.21
N LEU A 931 -21.74 17.85 15.50
CA LEU A 931 -22.23 18.55 14.35
C LEU A 931 -22.51 17.39 13.31
N VAL A 932 -21.63 16.37 13.11
CA VAL A 932 -21.87 15.17 12.24
C VAL A 932 -23.16 14.39 12.53
N ARG A 933 -23.68 14.43 13.76
CA ARG A 933 -24.85 13.66 14.21
C ARG A 933 -26.19 14.39 14.09
N GLN A 934 -26.19 15.72 14.14
CA GLN A 934 -27.41 16.53 14.17
C GLN A 934 -28.07 16.74 12.80
N ALA A 935 -27.60 15.96 11.84
CA ALA A 935 -27.80 16.18 10.44
C ALA A 935 -28.25 14.82 9.87
N PRO A 936 -29.50 14.71 9.37
CA PRO A 936 -30.12 13.42 9.06
C PRO A 936 -29.60 12.76 7.76
N GLY A 937 -28.34 12.26 7.76
CA GLY A 937 -27.72 11.65 6.56
C GLY A 937 -26.22 11.85 6.28
N GLY A 938 -25.35 11.99 7.30
CA GLY A 938 -23.94 11.59 7.19
C GLY A 938 -22.83 12.63 6.91
N THR A 939 -22.21 13.09 8.00
CA THR A 939 -20.75 13.20 8.24
C THR A 939 -19.79 14.27 7.66
N ARG A 940 -20.11 15.18 6.71
CA ARG A 940 -19.14 16.26 6.33
C ARG A 940 -19.44 17.71 6.66
N ASP A 941 -20.64 18.20 6.44
CA ASP A 941 -20.86 19.65 6.42
C ASP A 941 -20.49 20.28 7.79
N THR A 942 -20.83 19.58 8.86
CA THR A 942 -20.47 19.87 10.25
C THR A 942 -19.02 19.53 10.64
N LEU A 943 -18.22 19.15 9.65
CA LEU A 943 -16.75 19.02 9.71
C LEU A 943 -16.10 20.37 9.34
N LEU A 944 -16.83 21.27 8.69
CA LEU A 944 -16.33 22.51 8.08
C LEU A 944 -16.72 23.78 8.85
N ALA A 945 -17.93 23.86 9.42
CA ALA A 945 -18.28 24.85 10.46
C ALA A 945 -17.36 24.80 11.70
N LEU A 946 -16.42 23.86 11.72
CA LEU A 946 -15.30 23.74 12.64
C LEU A 946 -14.06 24.50 12.19
N LEU A 947 -13.76 24.38 10.89
CA LEU A 947 -12.60 24.95 10.21
C LEU A 947 -12.80 26.46 9.97
N ASP A 948 -14.05 26.92 9.93
CA ASP A 948 -14.40 28.34 9.79
C ASP A 948 -14.33 29.14 11.11
N GLU A 949 -14.54 28.51 12.28
CA GLU A 949 -14.25 29.18 13.57
C GLU A 949 -12.74 29.41 13.78
N GLU A 950 -11.87 28.65 13.09
CA GLU A 950 -10.42 28.83 13.15
C GLU A 950 -9.92 30.00 12.28
N ALA A 951 -10.82 30.63 11.49
CA ALA A 951 -10.53 31.80 10.65
C ALA A 951 -10.94 33.14 11.28
N SER A 952 -11.52 33.17 12.49
CA SER A 952 -12.11 34.37 13.09
C SER A 952 -11.80 34.54 14.59
N GLY A 953 -10.51 34.71 14.92
CA GLY A 953 -10.03 34.69 16.32
C GLY A 953 -8.82 35.55 16.70
N VAL A 954 -8.57 36.66 15.98
CA VAL A 954 -7.50 37.69 16.21
C VAL A 954 -6.07 37.24 15.91
#